data_AF-A0A2G2LR43-F1
#
_entry.id   AF-A0A2G2LR43-F1
#
_cell.length_a   1.000
_cell.length_b   1.000
_cell.length_c   1.000
_cell.angle_alpha   90.00
_cell.angle_beta   90.00
_cell.angle_gamma   90.00
#
_symmetry.space_group_name_H-M   'P 1'
#
loop_
_entity.id
_entity.type
_entity.pdbx_description
1 polymer ?
#
loop_
_entity_poly.entity_id
_entity_poly.type
_entity_poly.pdbx_seq_one_letter_code
_entity_poly.pdbx_strand_id
1 'polypeptide(L)'
;MLTLKIKLCELNNGDIGSFKSMFHLTASQRKHDWEIVLSGAADLYIYSFESEKSITAWQNHSSSDGMSVLFSTNLDVDVAVDIVLKKPLRTKNLSEMLNSAAKQIHLSTRLKNHSPEEIALQDIYATESTETEALVKEKGSILSSISKRLTRKQSSHRDLPTINLSLPEQTEIQSDLILDSIELKQTLQLLLAGRDDDALVSSILSNLIPLNRFIIPSKTRQILLEIYRQSTFQLMRSWEARVNILEGLSQDDYLKSIQALALLIDELAIGYKILLVEAYDQGSHPKSKEPFLLAINRVAEYSSLTILHSYCFLRNTQAASINTLHQLYLCCESAKVLDTKVSTKDDRASLSFSSIYKQIILTSIADPFRLTKVDVLKLYRLMAKYTQKITIDVPSEDQKQPRKDTLMGGLFCLDLASNTLPISLDRIKSEERSLPNIRILNTHSALTAIERIFHLAASSLDDAVYSSEIQLLKKVIPHLNNSYERQFKRIQSADNIKIKLIKDLEYIQNALYINSDDIGNDWNIHNRGLGGMMLSNKNIPYSHLDVGDFYGVFEADKSASLALVRWLRVTDNGVEMGLELLHGEPLAIHFFLENEPEQIPALLLRNKKQADTLIAPKGLLNIDEAIELTENDKTYIISIDTLIDNSFNYDHFSFTTI
;
A
#
# COMPACT_ATOMS: atom_id res chain seq x y z
N MET A 1 38.22 23.09 7.68
CA MET A 1 37.40 21.93 7.28
C MET A 1 38.16 20.68 7.70
N LEU A 2 37.49 19.72 8.36
CA LEU A 2 38.10 18.43 8.67
C LEU A 2 38.26 17.64 7.37
N THR A 3 39.47 17.15 7.10
CA THR A 3 39.74 16.26 5.95
C THR A 3 39.20 14.87 6.27
N LEU A 4 38.28 14.38 5.43
CA LEU A 4 37.68 13.07 5.57
C LEU A 4 38.59 11.98 4.98
N LYS A 5 38.61 10.80 5.59
CA LYS A 5 39.54 9.72 5.26
C LYS A 5 38.82 8.57 4.58
N ILE A 6 39.43 8.04 3.51
CA ILE A 6 38.98 6.85 2.79
C ILE A 6 40.01 5.74 3.00
N LYS A 7 39.56 4.54 3.34
CA LYS A 7 40.38 3.34 3.35
C LYS A 7 39.92 2.39 2.25
N LEU A 8 40.87 1.91 1.45
CA LEU A 8 40.63 0.90 0.43
C LEU A 8 40.94 -0.48 1.04
N CYS A 9 39.92 -1.30 1.23
CA CYS A 9 40.00 -2.56 1.97
C CYS A 9 40.07 -3.75 1.00
N GLU A 10 41.25 -4.39 0.94
CA GLU A 10 41.48 -5.63 0.18
C GLU A 10 41.05 -5.56 -1.31
N LEU A 11 41.15 -4.37 -1.92
CA LEU A 11 40.91 -4.17 -3.35
C LEU A 11 42.07 -4.75 -4.18
N ASN A 12 41.78 -5.26 -5.39
CA ASN A 12 42.83 -5.68 -6.31
C ASN A 12 43.60 -4.46 -6.87
N ASN A 13 44.81 -4.68 -7.39
CA ASN A 13 45.68 -3.59 -7.88
C ASN A 13 45.05 -2.76 -9.01
N GLY A 14 44.22 -3.37 -9.85
CA GLY A 14 43.51 -2.68 -10.94
C GLY A 14 42.47 -1.71 -10.41
N ASP A 15 41.70 -2.12 -9.40
CA ASP A 15 40.68 -1.31 -8.75
C ASP A 15 41.28 -0.19 -7.91
N ILE A 16 42.39 -0.46 -7.21
CA ILE A 16 43.15 0.57 -6.49
C ILE A 16 43.63 1.64 -7.48
N GLY A 17 44.19 1.22 -8.62
CA GLY A 17 44.65 2.12 -9.68
C GLY A 17 43.50 2.94 -10.29
N SER A 18 42.38 2.29 -10.59
CA SER A 18 41.16 2.92 -11.13
C SER A 18 40.57 3.93 -10.15
N PHE A 19 40.44 3.55 -8.87
CA PHE A 19 39.92 4.42 -7.83
C PHE A 19 40.81 5.62 -7.60
N LYS A 20 42.12 5.43 -7.41
CA LYS A 20 43.07 6.56 -7.22
C LYS A 20 43.07 7.52 -8.40
N SER A 21 43.03 7.00 -9.62
CA SER A 21 42.96 7.82 -10.84
C SER A 21 41.69 8.67 -10.88
N MET A 22 40.52 8.06 -10.63
CA MET A 22 39.25 8.79 -10.60
C MET A 22 39.16 9.75 -9.41
N PHE A 23 39.73 9.39 -8.27
CA PHE A 23 39.80 10.22 -7.08
C PHE A 23 40.60 11.51 -7.32
N HIS A 24 41.71 11.43 -8.08
CA HIS A 24 42.44 12.62 -8.50
C HIS A 24 41.65 13.47 -9.51
N LEU A 25 41.02 12.85 -10.51
CA LEU A 25 40.26 13.56 -11.55
C LEU A 25 39.00 14.25 -11.02
N THR A 26 38.48 13.84 -9.86
CA THR A 26 37.29 14.43 -9.23
C THR A 26 37.59 15.58 -8.29
N ALA A 27 38.87 15.97 -8.12
CA ALA A 27 39.26 16.97 -7.13
C ALA A 27 38.48 18.29 -7.21
N SER A 28 38.20 18.81 -8.43
CA SER A 28 37.45 20.05 -8.64
C SER A 28 35.94 19.93 -8.42
N GLN A 29 35.40 18.71 -8.32
CA GLN A 29 33.97 18.42 -8.18
C GLN A 29 33.57 18.04 -6.74
N ARG A 30 34.56 17.87 -5.85
CA ARG A 30 34.33 17.55 -4.45
C ARG A 30 34.11 18.82 -3.64
N LYS A 31 33.06 18.80 -2.82
CA LYS A 31 32.72 19.90 -1.90
C LYS A 31 33.44 19.80 -0.56
N HIS A 32 34.13 18.68 -0.32
CA HIS A 32 34.85 18.38 0.91
C HIS A 32 36.23 17.79 0.59
N ASP A 33 37.20 18.02 1.46
CA ASP A 33 38.53 17.45 1.33
C ASP A 33 38.52 15.99 1.75
N TRP A 34 39.03 15.12 0.88
CA TRP A 34 39.17 13.69 1.12
C TRP A 34 40.63 13.26 0.95
N GLU A 35 41.07 12.33 1.78
CA GLU A 35 42.40 11.70 1.69
C GLU A 35 42.26 10.17 1.73
N ILE A 36 43.06 9.46 0.91
CA ILE A 36 43.13 7.99 0.97
C ILE A 36 44.24 7.60 1.94
N VAL A 37 43.89 6.86 2.99
CA VAL A 37 44.83 6.39 4.04
C VAL A 37 45.14 4.91 3.89
N LEU A 38 46.37 4.52 4.25
CA LEU A 38 46.84 3.12 4.19
C LEU A 38 46.65 2.39 5.53
N SER A 39 46.64 3.11 6.64
CA SER A 39 46.55 2.55 8.00
C SER A 39 45.79 3.49 8.94
N GLY A 40 45.16 2.93 9.98
CA GLY A 40 44.31 3.66 10.93
C GLY A 40 42.82 3.63 10.57
N ALA A 41 42.02 4.34 11.37
CA ALA A 41 40.59 4.53 11.16
C ALA A 41 40.33 5.53 10.02
N ALA A 42 39.24 5.31 9.29
CA ALA A 42 38.77 6.14 8.20
C ALA A 42 37.28 6.46 8.37
N ASP A 43 36.79 7.46 7.66
CA ASP A 43 35.36 7.81 7.68
C ASP A 43 34.56 6.98 6.66
N LEU A 44 35.26 6.48 5.63
CA LEU A 44 34.70 5.68 4.54
C LEU A 44 35.61 4.49 4.21
N TYR A 45 35.04 3.28 4.17
CA TYR A 45 35.76 2.03 3.87
C TYR A 45 35.22 1.42 2.59
N ILE A 46 36.09 1.15 1.62
CA ILE A 46 35.71 0.66 0.30
C ILE A 46 36.16 -0.79 0.13
N TYR A 47 35.20 -1.69 -0.07
CA TYR A 47 35.38 -3.12 -0.23
C TYR A 47 35.07 -3.56 -1.66
N SER A 48 35.56 -4.73 -2.09
CA SER A 48 35.15 -5.34 -3.36
C SER A 48 34.94 -6.84 -3.18
N PHE A 49 33.71 -7.34 -3.36
CA PHE A 49 33.36 -8.75 -3.16
C PHE A 49 33.83 -9.67 -4.30
N GLU A 50 35.02 -9.42 -4.79
CA GLU A 50 35.67 -10.19 -5.84
C GLU A 50 36.71 -11.17 -5.27
N SER A 51 36.94 -11.17 -3.95
CA SER A 51 37.78 -12.14 -3.26
C SER A 51 37.24 -12.51 -1.87
N GLU A 52 37.48 -13.76 -1.42
CA GLU A 52 37.12 -14.21 -0.07
C GLU A 52 37.75 -13.31 1.01
N LYS A 53 38.99 -12.84 0.80
CA LYS A 53 39.67 -11.92 1.73
C LYS A 53 38.91 -10.60 1.90
N SER A 54 38.38 -10.02 0.82
CA SER A 54 37.59 -8.80 0.92
C SER A 54 36.21 -9.02 1.52
N ILE A 55 35.61 -10.20 1.34
CA ILE A 55 34.33 -10.56 1.97
C ILE A 55 34.53 -10.72 3.47
N THR A 56 35.56 -11.43 3.90
CA THR A 56 35.92 -11.55 5.33
C THR A 56 36.27 -10.19 5.94
N ALA A 57 37.00 -9.34 5.22
CA ALA A 57 37.30 -7.97 5.68
C ALA A 57 36.02 -7.13 5.87
N TRP A 58 35.03 -7.29 5.00
CA TRP A 58 33.73 -6.63 5.14
C TRP A 58 32.88 -7.24 6.28
N GLN A 59 32.84 -8.56 6.44
CA GLN A 59 32.09 -9.22 7.53
C GLN A 59 32.58 -8.79 8.92
N ASN A 60 33.84 -8.41 9.03
CA ASN A 60 34.44 -7.88 10.25
C ASN A 60 34.23 -6.36 10.43
N HIS A 61 33.59 -5.67 9.48
CA HIS A 61 33.32 -4.24 9.55
C HIS A 61 32.11 -3.97 10.46
N SER A 62 32.29 -3.15 11.50
CA SER A 62 31.20 -2.67 12.34
C SER A 62 30.67 -1.34 11.81
N SER A 63 29.37 -1.07 11.95
CA SER A 63 28.77 0.24 11.66
C SER A 63 29.39 1.38 12.50
N SER A 64 30.08 1.05 13.59
CA SER A 64 30.83 2.00 14.42
C SER A 64 32.19 2.40 13.85
N ASP A 65 32.73 1.65 12.87
CA ASP A 65 34.07 1.88 12.30
C ASP A 65 34.10 3.03 11.28
N GLY A 66 32.95 3.29 10.64
CA GLY A 66 32.76 4.26 9.57
C GLY A 66 31.82 3.72 8.48
N MET A 67 31.52 4.54 7.47
CA MET A 67 30.60 4.12 6.39
C MET A 67 31.26 3.10 5.47
N SER A 68 30.50 2.10 5.04
CA SER A 68 30.92 1.04 4.12
C SER A 68 30.47 1.31 2.69
N VAL A 69 31.38 1.08 1.73
CA VAL A 69 31.11 1.20 0.30
C VAL A 69 31.45 -0.10 -0.39
N LEU A 70 30.49 -0.68 -1.11
CA LEU A 70 30.73 -1.82 -1.97
C LEU A 70 31.10 -1.37 -3.38
N PHE A 71 32.29 -1.74 -3.83
CA PHE A 71 32.78 -1.47 -5.17
C PHE A 71 32.69 -2.72 -6.05
N SER A 72 31.66 -2.80 -6.90
CA SER A 72 31.29 -4.04 -7.60
C SER A 72 30.83 -3.82 -9.05
N THR A 73 31.04 -4.82 -9.91
CA THR A 73 30.44 -4.90 -11.26
C THR A 73 28.98 -5.37 -11.21
N ASN A 74 28.63 -6.17 -10.21
CA ASN A 74 27.28 -6.67 -9.95
C ASN A 74 26.62 -5.87 -8.81
N LEU A 75 25.46 -5.29 -9.07
CA LEU A 75 24.68 -4.53 -8.07
C LEU A 75 23.72 -5.44 -7.28
N ASP A 76 23.53 -6.68 -7.73
CA ASP A 76 22.72 -7.70 -7.04
C ASP A 76 23.60 -8.39 -5.99
N VAL A 77 23.75 -7.75 -4.83
CA VAL A 77 24.52 -8.29 -3.71
C VAL A 77 23.64 -8.31 -2.47
N ASP A 78 23.43 -9.50 -1.92
CA ASP A 78 22.52 -9.81 -0.80
C ASP A 78 23.14 -9.44 0.57
N VAL A 79 23.68 -8.22 0.65
CA VAL A 79 24.53 -7.77 1.75
C VAL A 79 24.29 -6.29 2.07
N ALA A 80 24.06 -5.97 3.35
CA ALA A 80 23.81 -4.62 3.83
C ALA A 80 25.11 -3.78 3.83
N VAL A 81 25.24 -2.87 2.86
CA VAL A 81 26.32 -1.87 2.77
C VAL A 81 25.72 -0.47 2.66
N ASP A 82 26.40 0.54 3.21
CA ASP A 82 25.84 1.90 3.28
C ASP A 82 25.73 2.54 1.88
N ILE A 83 26.68 2.23 0.99
CA ILE A 83 26.72 2.75 -0.37
C ILE A 83 27.19 1.66 -1.34
N VAL A 84 26.55 1.56 -2.50
CA VAL A 84 27.04 0.71 -3.61
C VAL A 84 27.60 1.59 -4.74
N LEU A 85 28.82 1.29 -5.16
CA LEU A 85 29.55 1.99 -6.21
C LEU A 85 29.83 1.03 -7.38
N LYS A 86 29.21 1.32 -8.53
CA LYS A 86 29.29 0.45 -9.72
C LYS A 86 30.63 0.61 -10.47
N LYS A 87 31.21 -0.51 -10.90
CA LYS A 87 32.32 -0.57 -11.87
C LYS A 87 31.79 -0.49 -13.32
N PRO A 88 32.47 0.19 -14.26
CA PRO A 88 33.68 1.01 -14.07
C PRO A 88 33.37 2.38 -13.45
N LEU A 89 34.33 2.91 -12.67
CA LEU A 89 34.20 4.24 -12.05
C LEU A 89 34.15 5.34 -13.09
N ARG A 90 33.24 6.30 -12.86
CA ARG A 90 33.17 7.55 -13.60
C ARG A 90 33.33 8.71 -12.63
N THR A 91 33.97 9.78 -13.09
CA THR A 91 34.27 10.97 -12.27
C THR A 91 33.03 11.54 -11.60
N LYS A 92 31.95 11.73 -12.37
CA LYS A 92 30.68 12.24 -11.83
C LYS A 92 30.14 11.36 -10.68
N ASN A 93 30.02 10.05 -10.89
CA ASN A 93 29.49 9.11 -9.90
C ASN A 93 30.33 9.09 -8.61
N LEU A 94 31.66 9.11 -8.73
CA LEU A 94 32.55 9.12 -7.57
C LEU A 94 32.43 10.43 -6.79
N SER A 95 32.38 11.58 -7.48
CA SER A 95 32.25 12.88 -6.83
C SER A 95 30.92 13.07 -6.09
N GLU A 96 29.82 12.61 -6.67
CA GLU A 96 28.48 12.66 -6.06
C GLU A 96 28.39 11.76 -4.83
N MET A 97 28.95 10.54 -4.92
CA MET A 97 29.04 9.62 -3.79
C MET A 97 29.84 10.22 -2.63
N LEU A 98 31.04 10.76 -2.90
CA LEU A 98 31.87 11.38 -1.86
C LEU A 98 31.19 12.61 -1.23
N ASN A 99 30.46 13.40 -2.01
CA ASN A 99 29.70 14.53 -1.49
C ASN A 99 28.51 14.08 -0.61
N SER A 100 27.82 13.00 -1.00
CA SER A 100 26.72 12.43 -0.21
C SER A 100 27.22 11.81 1.10
N ALA A 101 28.28 11.01 1.03
CA ALA A 101 28.92 10.41 2.20
C ALA A 101 29.40 11.48 3.19
N ALA A 102 30.07 12.55 2.70
CA ALA A 102 30.50 13.65 3.55
C ALA A 102 29.34 14.34 4.27
N LYS A 103 28.21 14.54 3.58
CA LYS A 103 27.00 15.12 4.18
C LYS A 103 26.44 14.22 5.29
N GLN A 104 26.40 12.91 5.07
CA GLN A 104 25.91 11.94 6.06
C GLN A 104 26.86 11.83 7.27
N ILE A 105 28.17 11.80 7.06
CA ILE A 105 29.18 11.78 8.13
C ILE A 105 29.13 13.06 8.97
N HIS A 106 29.00 14.23 8.33
CA HIS A 106 28.85 15.49 9.08
C HIS A 106 27.54 15.55 9.86
N LEU A 107 26.45 15.03 9.30
CA LEU A 107 25.14 14.99 9.97
C LEU A 107 25.16 14.04 11.18
N SER A 108 25.76 12.85 11.06
CA SER A 108 25.93 11.91 12.17
C SER A 108 26.84 12.47 13.27
N THR A 109 27.90 13.21 12.90
CA THR A 109 28.79 13.88 13.86
C THR A 109 28.09 15.03 14.59
N ARG A 110 27.21 15.78 13.91
CA ARG A 110 26.39 16.83 14.55
C ARG A 110 25.38 16.25 15.53
N LEU A 111 24.72 15.15 15.16
CA LEU A 111 23.75 14.44 16.01
C LEU A 111 24.38 13.81 17.26
N LYS A 112 25.67 13.46 17.25
CA LYS A 112 26.39 12.98 18.44
C LYS A 112 26.70 14.09 19.46
N ASN A 113 26.72 15.36 19.03
CA ASN A 113 27.21 16.47 19.84
C ASN A 113 26.12 17.48 20.26
N HIS A 114 24.90 17.41 19.69
CA HIS A 114 23.80 18.34 19.96
C HIS A 114 22.48 17.59 20.04
N SER A 115 21.52 18.12 20.81
CA SER A 115 20.17 17.54 20.81
C SER A 115 19.48 17.79 19.46
N PRO A 116 18.57 16.90 19.01
CA PRO A 116 17.82 17.07 17.76
C PRO A 116 17.05 18.40 17.68
N GLU A 117 16.67 18.96 18.83
CA GLU A 117 15.92 20.22 18.96
C GLU A 117 16.82 21.44 18.70
N GLU A 118 18.10 21.40 19.10
CA GLU A 118 19.06 22.48 18.86
C GLU A 118 19.51 22.57 17.39
N ILE A 119 19.59 21.42 16.71
CA ILE A 119 19.92 21.33 15.28
C ILE A 119 18.78 21.89 14.42
N ALA A 120 17.53 21.58 14.78
CA ALA A 120 16.35 22.10 14.09
C ALA A 120 16.22 23.62 14.21
N LEU A 121 16.56 24.19 15.37
CA LEU A 121 16.55 25.64 15.58
C LEU A 121 17.62 26.36 14.75
N GLN A 122 18.83 25.83 14.64
CA GLN A 122 19.89 26.46 13.84
C GLN A 122 19.63 26.42 12.33
N ASP A 123 19.04 25.34 11.81
CA ASP A 123 18.69 25.25 10.39
C ASP A 123 17.50 26.17 10.03
N ILE A 124 16.57 26.40 10.96
CA ILE A 124 15.49 27.40 10.79
C ILE A 124 16.08 28.82 10.73
N TYR A 125 17.02 29.17 11.62
CA TYR A 125 17.65 30.50 11.62
C TYR A 125 18.59 30.74 10.42
N ALA A 126 19.19 29.69 9.84
CA ALA A 126 20.00 29.83 8.63
C ALA A 126 19.15 30.06 7.37
N THR A 127 17.91 29.56 7.34
CA THR A 127 17.03 29.64 6.16
C THR A 127 16.27 30.97 6.08
N GLU A 128 16.08 31.67 7.21
CA GLU A 128 15.40 32.98 7.26
C GLU A 128 16.29 34.17 6.85
N SER A 129 17.59 33.98 6.61
CA SER A 129 18.53 35.07 6.32
C SER A 129 18.87 35.31 4.85
N THR A 130 18.19 34.65 3.90
CA THR A 130 18.51 34.78 2.45
C THR A 130 17.36 35.06 1.50
N GLU A 131 16.25 35.66 1.95
CA GLU A 131 15.24 36.22 1.04
C GLU A 131 14.72 37.59 1.50
N THR A 132 15.54 38.63 1.32
CA THR A 132 15.06 40.01 1.15
C THR A 132 15.91 40.70 0.10
N GLU A 133 15.22 41.28 -0.91
CA GLU A 133 15.67 42.02 -2.11
C GLU A 133 15.31 41.25 -3.40
N ALA A 134 14.42 41.69 -4.31
CA ALA A 134 14.16 43.05 -4.76
C ALA A 134 12.69 43.27 -5.17
N LEU A 135 12.21 44.48 -4.87
CA LEU A 135 10.89 45.01 -5.21
C LEU A 135 11.13 46.22 -6.11
N VAL A 136 10.77 46.15 -7.40
CA VAL A 136 10.70 47.33 -8.27
C VAL A 136 9.36 47.35 -9.00
N LYS A 137 8.69 48.50 -8.83
CA LYS A 137 7.40 48.92 -9.39
C LYS A 137 7.52 49.23 -10.89
N GLU A 138 6.42 49.06 -11.60
CA GLU A 138 5.95 50.10 -12.54
C GLU A 138 4.41 50.11 -12.66
N LYS A 139 3.84 51.31 -12.43
CA LYS A 139 2.49 51.75 -12.84
C LYS A 139 2.64 52.25 -14.28
N GLY A 140 1.70 52.22 -15.22
CA GLY A 140 0.26 52.01 -15.27
C GLY A 140 -0.23 52.74 -16.53
N SER A 141 -1.34 52.33 -17.15
CA SER A 141 -2.14 53.23 -18.01
C SER A 141 -3.55 52.70 -18.19
N ILE A 142 -4.51 53.62 -18.04
CA ILE A 142 -5.96 53.50 -18.18
C ILE A 142 -6.33 54.22 -19.47
N LEU A 143 -7.26 53.67 -20.27
CA LEU A 143 -8.30 54.33 -21.09
C LEU A 143 -9.17 53.19 -21.68
N SER A 144 -10.32 52.81 -21.10
CA SER A 144 -11.67 53.39 -21.13
C SER A 144 -12.54 53.05 -22.36
N SER A 145 -13.52 52.15 -22.11
CA SER A 145 -14.97 52.28 -22.38
C SER A 145 -15.62 51.92 -23.74
N ILE A 146 -16.84 51.37 -23.57
CA ILE A 146 -17.98 51.14 -24.49
C ILE A 146 -17.94 49.78 -25.22
N SER A 147 -18.82 48.81 -24.93
CA SER A 147 -20.27 48.86 -25.08
C SER A 147 -21.04 47.92 -24.13
N LYS A 148 -22.18 48.41 -23.63
CA LYS A 148 -23.28 47.63 -23.04
C LYS A 148 -24.36 47.46 -24.12
N ARG A 149 -24.65 46.22 -24.55
CA ARG A 149 -26.03 45.68 -24.68
C ARG A 149 -26.05 44.32 -25.39
N LEU A 150 -26.85 43.44 -24.77
CA LEU A 150 -27.66 42.37 -25.34
C LEU A 150 -27.02 41.01 -25.66
N THR A 151 -27.62 40.02 -24.98
CA THR A 151 -27.90 38.63 -25.39
C THR A 151 -26.75 37.64 -25.47
N ARG A 152 -26.57 36.94 -24.34
CA ARG A 152 -26.76 35.49 -24.15
C ARG A 152 -25.95 35.13 -22.91
N LYS A 153 -26.57 34.59 -21.85
CA LYS A 153 -25.81 33.92 -20.79
C LYS A 153 -25.01 32.83 -21.49
N GLN A 154 -23.74 33.09 -21.80
CA GLN A 154 -22.79 32.04 -22.12
C GLN A 154 -22.75 31.15 -20.88
N SER A 155 -23.05 29.88 -21.05
CA SER A 155 -22.92 28.88 -20.01
C SER A 155 -21.48 28.90 -19.50
N SER A 156 -21.31 29.07 -18.18
CA SER A 156 -20.01 29.08 -17.51
C SER A 156 -19.29 27.73 -17.48
N HIS A 157 -19.88 26.68 -18.07
CA HIS A 157 -19.27 25.35 -18.17
C HIS A 157 -18.35 25.17 -19.39
N ARG A 158 -18.25 26.14 -20.32
CA ARG A 158 -17.47 25.95 -21.57
C ARG A 158 -15.99 25.62 -21.35
N ASP A 159 -15.48 25.96 -20.16
CA ASP A 159 -14.08 25.75 -19.79
C ASP A 159 -13.88 24.46 -18.95
N LEU A 160 -14.94 23.71 -18.64
CA LEU A 160 -14.87 22.47 -17.87
C LEU A 160 -14.77 21.25 -18.81
N PRO A 161 -13.95 20.23 -18.46
CA PRO A 161 -13.92 18.95 -19.15
C PRO A 161 -15.29 18.28 -19.18
N THR A 162 -15.53 17.47 -20.21
CA THR A 162 -16.76 16.69 -20.34
C THR A 162 -16.90 15.70 -19.20
N ILE A 163 -18.08 15.67 -18.58
CA ILE A 163 -18.46 14.70 -17.56
C ILE A 163 -19.44 13.69 -18.20
N ASN A 164 -19.04 12.42 -18.23
CA ASN A 164 -19.85 11.32 -18.73
C ASN A 164 -20.02 10.27 -17.63
N LEU A 165 -21.14 10.37 -16.91
CA LEU A 165 -21.50 9.47 -15.81
C LEU A 165 -22.74 8.67 -16.20
N SER A 166 -22.69 7.35 -15.99
CA SER A 166 -23.86 6.49 -16.17
C SER A 166 -24.88 6.76 -15.06
N LEU A 167 -26.12 7.03 -15.47
CA LEU A 167 -27.27 7.28 -14.60
C LEU A 167 -28.43 6.35 -15.01
N PRO A 168 -29.28 5.92 -14.06
CA PRO A 168 -30.51 5.22 -14.41
C PRO A 168 -31.47 6.14 -15.17
N GLU A 169 -32.30 5.55 -16.03
CA GLU A 169 -33.41 6.27 -16.65
C GLU A 169 -34.40 6.78 -15.58
N GLN A 170 -34.92 7.98 -15.80
CA GLN A 170 -35.86 8.63 -14.88
C GLN A 170 -37.25 8.77 -15.48
N THR A 171 -38.26 8.40 -14.69
CA THR A 171 -39.67 8.47 -15.07
C THR A 171 -40.46 9.37 -14.11
N GLU A 172 -41.73 9.62 -14.45
CA GLU A 172 -42.66 10.29 -13.52
C GLU A 172 -42.96 9.39 -12.32
N ILE A 173 -43.25 10.02 -11.17
CA ILE A 173 -43.48 9.31 -9.91
C ILE A 173 -44.73 8.43 -10.02
N GLN A 174 -44.57 7.15 -9.73
CA GLN A 174 -45.67 6.20 -9.52
C GLN A 174 -45.72 5.93 -8.03
N SER A 175 -46.78 6.40 -7.37
CA SER A 175 -46.98 6.56 -5.91
C SER A 175 -46.37 5.47 -5.03
N ASP A 176 -45.77 5.91 -3.89
CA ASP A 176 -45.33 5.17 -2.68
C ASP A 176 -43.94 5.60 -2.13
N LEU A 177 -43.38 6.73 -2.59
CA LEU A 177 -42.14 7.30 -2.02
C LEU A 177 -42.36 8.18 -0.80
N ILE A 178 -41.51 7.99 0.21
CA ILE A 178 -41.33 8.95 1.29
C ILE A 178 -40.47 10.11 0.75
N LEU A 179 -41.13 11.22 0.39
CA LEU A 179 -40.49 12.46 -0.03
C LEU A 179 -40.46 13.52 1.08
N ASP A 180 -41.24 13.34 2.14
CA ASP A 180 -41.22 14.23 3.29
C ASP A 180 -39.97 14.00 4.14
N SER A 181 -39.18 15.07 4.31
CA SER A 181 -37.90 14.99 5.01
C SER A 181 -38.03 14.74 6.52
N ILE A 182 -39.16 15.11 7.13
CA ILE A 182 -39.38 14.94 8.57
C ILE A 182 -39.78 13.49 8.83
N GLU A 183 -40.74 12.98 8.06
CA GLU A 183 -41.18 11.60 8.08
C GLU A 183 -40.00 10.64 7.85
N LEU A 184 -39.21 10.87 6.79
CA LEU A 184 -38.04 10.05 6.50
C LEU A 184 -37.06 10.04 7.68
N LYS A 185 -36.77 11.20 8.25
CA LYS A 185 -35.82 11.32 9.37
C LYS A 185 -36.31 10.58 10.62
N GLN A 186 -37.61 10.69 10.94
CA GLN A 186 -38.20 9.98 12.09
C GLN A 186 -38.14 8.46 11.90
N THR A 187 -38.50 7.97 10.72
CA THR A 187 -38.46 6.53 10.40
C THR A 187 -37.05 5.96 10.56
N LEU A 188 -36.03 6.62 10.01
CA LEU A 188 -34.65 6.15 10.11
C LEU A 188 -34.10 6.26 11.55
N GLN A 189 -34.50 7.27 12.33
CA GLN A 189 -34.09 7.39 13.73
C GLN A 189 -34.60 6.25 14.61
N LEU A 190 -35.83 5.76 14.35
CA LEU A 190 -36.37 4.60 15.06
C LEU A 190 -35.57 3.33 14.78
N LEU A 191 -35.20 3.08 13.51
CA LEU A 191 -34.38 1.94 13.12
C LEU A 191 -32.97 2.00 13.73
N LEU A 192 -32.35 3.18 13.72
CA LEU A 192 -31.05 3.40 14.35
C LEU A 192 -31.09 3.13 15.87
N ALA A 193 -32.18 3.49 16.56
CA ALA A 193 -32.35 3.19 17.97
C ALA A 193 -32.48 1.68 18.25
N GLY A 194 -33.07 0.94 17.30
CA GLY A 194 -33.19 -0.52 17.35
C GLY A 194 -31.87 -1.29 17.13
N ARG A 195 -30.80 -0.63 16.63
CA ARG A 195 -29.50 -1.24 16.29
C ARG A 195 -29.59 -2.43 15.31
N ASP A 196 -30.60 -2.41 14.45
CA ASP A 196 -30.76 -3.37 13.37
C ASP A 196 -30.28 -2.75 12.06
N ASP A 197 -29.01 -2.98 11.77
CA ASP A 197 -28.34 -2.45 10.60
C ASP A 197 -28.90 -3.02 9.28
N ASP A 198 -29.37 -4.28 9.29
CA ASP A 198 -29.87 -4.93 8.07
C ASP A 198 -31.27 -4.40 7.75
N ALA A 199 -32.12 -4.22 8.76
CA ALA A 199 -33.40 -3.52 8.60
C ALA A 199 -33.20 -2.06 8.16
N LEU A 200 -32.19 -1.37 8.69
CA LEU A 200 -31.83 -0.01 8.26
C LEU A 200 -31.42 0.03 6.79
N VAL A 201 -30.51 -0.86 6.36
CA VAL A 201 -30.07 -0.94 4.95
C VAL A 201 -31.25 -1.23 4.05
N SER A 202 -32.09 -2.20 4.39
CA SER A 202 -33.28 -2.57 3.63
C SER A 202 -34.27 -1.40 3.51
N SER A 203 -34.57 -0.72 4.61
CA SER A 203 -35.48 0.44 4.63
C SER A 203 -34.94 1.64 3.85
N ILE A 204 -33.62 1.84 3.82
CA ILE A 204 -33.03 2.91 3.00
C ILE A 204 -33.12 2.54 1.52
N LEU A 205 -32.74 1.31 1.16
CA LEU A 205 -32.75 0.85 -0.23
C LEU A 205 -34.15 0.87 -0.85
N SER A 206 -35.18 0.48 -0.08
CA SER A 206 -36.56 0.43 -0.57
C SER A 206 -37.08 1.80 -1.05
N ASN A 207 -36.60 2.91 -0.46
CA ASN A 207 -36.97 4.26 -0.90
C ASN A 207 -35.91 4.91 -1.81
N LEU A 208 -34.61 4.67 -1.57
CA LEU A 208 -33.51 5.30 -2.31
C LEU A 208 -33.40 4.81 -3.76
N ILE A 209 -33.60 3.50 -4.00
CA ILE A 209 -33.60 2.93 -5.35
C ILE A 209 -34.64 3.65 -6.22
N PRO A 210 -35.93 3.64 -5.90
CA PRO A 210 -36.91 4.30 -6.75
C PRO A 210 -36.74 5.84 -6.76
N LEU A 211 -36.25 6.46 -5.68
CA LEU A 211 -35.89 7.89 -5.67
C LEU A 211 -34.89 8.25 -6.78
N ASN A 212 -33.91 7.40 -7.06
CA ASN A 212 -32.94 7.63 -8.13
C ASN A 212 -33.52 7.48 -9.54
N ARG A 213 -34.65 6.78 -9.68
CA ARG A 213 -35.34 6.49 -10.95
C ARG A 213 -36.56 7.39 -11.20
N PHE A 214 -36.86 8.31 -10.29
CA PHE A 214 -37.92 9.30 -10.47
C PHE A 214 -37.39 10.72 -10.63
N ILE A 215 -38.11 11.50 -11.45
CA ILE A 215 -37.88 12.93 -11.60
C ILE A 215 -38.39 13.63 -10.33
N ILE A 216 -37.47 14.20 -9.54
CA ILE A 216 -37.80 14.99 -8.34
C ILE A 216 -36.99 16.28 -8.31
N PRO A 217 -37.47 17.35 -7.64
CA PRO A 217 -36.72 18.60 -7.53
C PRO A 217 -35.35 18.39 -6.87
N SER A 218 -34.29 18.96 -7.45
CA SER A 218 -32.91 18.79 -6.98
C SER A 218 -32.70 19.20 -5.52
N LYS A 219 -33.41 20.25 -5.06
CA LYS A 219 -33.38 20.66 -3.63
C LYS A 219 -33.96 19.59 -2.72
N THR A 220 -35.06 18.96 -3.11
CA THR A 220 -35.68 17.86 -2.35
C THR A 220 -34.74 16.65 -2.33
N ARG A 221 -34.20 16.26 -3.49
CA ARG A 221 -33.21 15.17 -3.59
C ARG A 221 -32.01 15.39 -2.67
N GLN A 222 -31.43 16.59 -2.68
CA GLN A 222 -30.29 16.94 -1.84
C GLN A 222 -30.60 16.79 -0.34
N ILE A 223 -31.78 17.24 0.11
CA ILE A 223 -32.20 17.11 1.51
C ILE A 223 -32.32 15.64 1.91
N LEU A 224 -32.98 14.82 1.09
CA LEU A 224 -33.19 13.40 1.38
C LEU A 224 -31.87 12.62 1.36
N LEU A 225 -30.97 12.89 0.42
CA LEU A 225 -29.65 12.25 0.35
C LEU A 225 -28.76 12.57 1.55
N GLU A 226 -28.80 13.80 2.09
CA GLU A 226 -28.05 14.11 3.31
C GLU A 226 -28.65 13.42 4.54
N ILE A 227 -29.98 13.22 4.61
CA ILE A 227 -30.62 12.39 5.65
C ILE A 227 -30.13 10.93 5.56
N TYR A 228 -30.15 10.33 4.37
CA TYR A 228 -29.63 8.97 4.18
C TYR A 228 -28.15 8.85 4.53
N ARG A 229 -27.33 9.81 4.10
CA ARG A 229 -25.90 9.85 4.44
C ARG A 229 -25.67 9.91 5.94
N GLN A 230 -26.41 10.76 6.66
CA GLN A 230 -26.31 10.85 8.12
C GLN A 230 -26.66 9.53 8.78
N SER A 231 -27.74 8.88 8.35
CA SER A 231 -28.19 7.61 8.92
C SER A 231 -27.21 6.46 8.63
N THR A 232 -26.53 6.49 7.48
CA THR A 232 -25.53 5.46 7.10
C THR A 232 -24.14 5.69 7.70
N PHE A 233 -23.88 6.85 8.32
CA PHE A 233 -22.56 7.18 8.85
C PHE A 233 -22.07 6.19 9.92
N GLN A 234 -22.96 5.72 10.80
CA GLN A 234 -22.61 4.73 11.82
C GLN A 234 -22.27 3.37 11.21
N LEU A 235 -23.01 2.92 10.18
CA LEU A 235 -22.72 1.69 9.44
C LEU A 235 -21.29 1.69 8.87
N MET A 236 -20.89 2.81 8.27
CA MET A 236 -19.54 2.94 7.70
C MET A 236 -18.45 2.98 8.79
N ARG A 237 -18.76 3.48 10.00
CA ARG A 237 -17.83 3.54 11.12
C ARG A 237 -17.66 2.17 11.81
N SER A 238 -18.72 1.38 11.90
CA SER A 238 -18.72 0.04 12.49
C SER A 238 -18.28 -1.06 11.52
N TRP A 239 -17.92 -0.71 10.28
CA TRP A 239 -17.61 -1.69 9.23
C TRP A 239 -16.52 -2.70 9.63
N GLU A 240 -15.47 -2.29 10.34
CA GLU A 240 -14.44 -3.23 10.82
C GLU A 240 -15.00 -4.31 11.74
N ALA A 241 -15.86 -3.93 12.69
CA ALA A 241 -16.54 -4.90 13.55
C ALA A 241 -17.49 -5.80 12.75
N ARG A 242 -18.17 -5.23 11.74
CA ARG A 242 -19.04 -5.98 10.83
C ARG A 242 -18.26 -7.01 10.01
N VAL A 243 -17.08 -6.68 9.49
CA VAL A 243 -16.24 -7.64 8.73
C VAL A 243 -15.95 -8.89 9.57
N ASN A 244 -15.60 -8.72 10.85
CA ASN A 244 -15.33 -9.86 11.74
C ASN A 244 -16.59 -10.70 12.00
N ILE A 245 -17.77 -10.07 12.12
CA ILE A 245 -19.04 -10.80 12.29
C ILE A 245 -19.40 -11.59 11.03
N LEU A 246 -19.14 -11.02 9.85
CA LEU A 246 -19.45 -11.63 8.56
C LEU A 246 -18.73 -12.98 8.36
N GLU A 247 -17.53 -13.16 8.92
CA GLU A 247 -16.75 -14.40 8.80
C GLU A 247 -17.41 -15.62 9.46
N GLY A 248 -18.30 -15.39 10.44
CA GLY A 248 -19.07 -16.45 11.10
C GLY A 248 -20.39 -16.81 10.42
N LEU A 249 -20.76 -16.12 9.34
CA LEU A 249 -22.02 -16.36 8.63
C LEU A 249 -21.91 -17.50 7.62
N SER A 250 -23.07 -18.03 7.21
CA SER A 250 -23.17 -18.89 6.03
C SER A 250 -22.68 -18.13 4.78
N GLN A 251 -22.16 -18.83 3.78
CA GLN A 251 -21.73 -18.22 2.51
C GLN A 251 -22.85 -17.37 1.89
N ASP A 252 -24.10 -17.83 1.92
CA ASP A 252 -25.23 -17.11 1.35
C ASP A 252 -25.54 -15.80 2.09
N ASP A 253 -25.53 -15.83 3.43
CA ASP A 253 -25.84 -14.64 4.23
C ASP A 253 -24.66 -13.64 4.24
N TYR A 254 -23.43 -14.14 4.17
CA TYR A 254 -22.23 -13.35 3.89
C TYR A 254 -22.38 -12.58 2.57
N LEU A 255 -22.74 -13.27 1.48
CA LEU A 255 -22.92 -12.66 0.16
C LEU A 255 -24.05 -11.64 0.14
N LYS A 256 -25.21 -11.95 0.72
CA LYS A 256 -26.35 -11.02 0.82
C LYS A 256 -25.94 -9.74 1.54
N SER A 257 -25.25 -9.85 2.68
CA SER A 257 -24.85 -8.71 3.48
C SER A 257 -23.87 -7.78 2.74
N ILE A 258 -22.88 -8.38 2.06
CA ILE A 258 -21.90 -7.64 1.25
C ILE A 258 -22.55 -6.96 0.06
N GLN A 259 -23.44 -7.65 -0.63
CA GLN A 259 -24.15 -7.10 -1.80
C GLN A 259 -25.10 -5.98 -1.40
N ALA A 260 -25.80 -6.10 -0.27
CA ALA A 260 -26.69 -5.06 0.23
C ALA A 260 -25.93 -3.77 0.59
N LEU A 261 -24.77 -3.89 1.24
CA LEU A 261 -23.92 -2.74 1.55
C LEU A 261 -23.34 -2.11 0.27
N ALA A 262 -22.84 -2.92 -0.67
CA ALA A 262 -22.38 -2.42 -1.96
C ALA A 262 -23.47 -1.64 -2.70
N LEU A 263 -24.68 -2.22 -2.78
CA LEU A 263 -25.83 -1.60 -3.43
C LEU A 263 -26.21 -0.28 -2.76
N LEU A 264 -26.17 -0.21 -1.43
CA LEU A 264 -26.44 1.03 -0.69
C LEU A 264 -25.41 2.13 -1.03
N ILE A 265 -24.12 1.80 -1.04
CA ILE A 265 -23.04 2.74 -1.40
C ILE A 265 -23.25 3.23 -2.85
N ASP A 266 -23.54 2.33 -3.77
CA ASP A 266 -23.71 2.64 -5.19
C ASP A 266 -24.97 3.50 -5.44
N GLU A 267 -26.10 3.21 -4.77
CA GLU A 267 -27.32 4.00 -4.87
C GLU A 267 -27.16 5.40 -4.25
N LEU A 268 -26.39 5.53 -3.16
CA LEU A 268 -26.03 6.85 -2.63
C LEU A 268 -25.17 7.61 -3.64
N ALA A 269 -24.17 6.96 -4.26
CA ALA A 269 -23.36 7.56 -5.31
C ALA A 269 -24.23 8.03 -6.49
N ILE A 270 -25.16 7.21 -6.97
CA ILE A 270 -26.09 7.54 -8.06
C ILE A 270 -26.90 8.80 -7.72
N GLY A 271 -27.45 8.88 -6.51
CA GLY A 271 -28.22 10.04 -6.07
C GLY A 271 -27.45 11.36 -6.19
N TYR A 272 -26.18 11.37 -5.76
CA TYR A 272 -25.32 12.55 -5.89
C TYR A 272 -24.84 12.77 -7.34
N LYS A 273 -24.64 11.72 -8.13
CA LYS A 273 -24.30 11.83 -9.57
C LYS A 273 -25.42 12.54 -10.33
N ILE A 274 -26.69 12.26 -10.01
CA ILE A 274 -27.85 12.97 -10.60
C ILE A 274 -27.76 14.48 -10.32
N LEU A 275 -27.53 14.89 -9.06
CA LEU A 275 -27.38 16.30 -8.70
C LEU A 275 -26.20 16.98 -9.40
N LEU A 276 -25.10 16.24 -9.56
CA LEU A 276 -23.88 16.69 -10.22
C LEU A 276 -24.12 16.94 -11.71
N VAL A 277 -24.67 15.95 -12.42
CA VAL A 277 -24.97 16.03 -13.86
C VAL A 277 -26.00 17.12 -14.14
N GLU A 278 -27.07 17.21 -13.34
CA GLU A 278 -28.07 18.26 -13.48
C GLU A 278 -27.44 19.67 -13.32
N ALA A 279 -26.56 19.85 -12.33
CA ALA A 279 -25.85 21.11 -12.14
C ALA A 279 -24.91 21.45 -13.32
N TYR A 280 -24.21 20.44 -13.85
CA TYR A 280 -23.30 20.56 -14.99
C TYR A 280 -24.07 20.97 -16.27
N ASP A 281 -25.18 20.29 -16.56
CA ASP A 281 -26.04 20.56 -17.73
C ASP A 281 -26.70 21.94 -17.66
N GLN A 282 -27.07 22.38 -16.46
CA GLN A 282 -27.53 23.76 -16.21
C GLN A 282 -26.43 24.83 -16.35
N GLY A 283 -25.18 24.41 -16.57
CA GLY A 283 -24.01 25.29 -16.71
C GLY A 283 -23.53 25.92 -15.44
N SER A 284 -23.78 25.27 -14.31
CA SER A 284 -23.20 25.64 -13.02
C SER A 284 -21.68 25.45 -13.04
N HIS A 285 -20.98 26.18 -12.17
CA HIS A 285 -19.53 26.04 -12.00
C HIS A 285 -19.20 25.67 -10.54
N PRO A 286 -18.33 24.67 -10.27
CA PRO A 286 -18.07 24.18 -8.89
C PRO A 286 -17.58 25.28 -7.95
N LYS A 287 -16.73 26.18 -8.46
CA LYS A 287 -16.18 27.31 -7.70
C LYS A 287 -17.23 28.32 -7.21
N SER A 288 -18.35 28.48 -7.92
CA SER A 288 -19.35 29.50 -7.63
C SER A 288 -20.68 28.95 -7.10
N LYS A 289 -20.92 27.64 -7.24
CA LYS A 289 -22.15 26.98 -6.79
C LYS A 289 -21.80 25.88 -5.80
N GLU A 290 -21.85 26.21 -4.51
CA GLU A 290 -21.50 25.31 -3.41
C GLU A 290 -22.23 23.95 -3.45
N PRO A 291 -23.55 23.86 -3.75
CA PRO A 291 -24.22 22.57 -3.92
C PRO A 291 -23.61 21.68 -5.03
N PHE A 292 -23.04 22.27 -6.07
CA PHE A 292 -22.38 21.51 -7.15
C PHE A 292 -21.06 20.92 -6.66
N LEU A 293 -20.23 21.71 -5.98
CA LEU A 293 -18.99 21.21 -5.37
C LEU A 293 -19.28 20.16 -4.29
N LEU A 294 -20.35 20.34 -3.51
CA LEU A 294 -20.78 19.33 -2.53
C LEU A 294 -21.12 18.01 -3.22
N ALA A 295 -21.91 18.05 -4.30
CA ALA A 295 -22.24 16.85 -5.06
C ALA A 295 -20.98 16.16 -5.61
N ILE A 296 -20.00 16.92 -6.13
CA ILE A 296 -18.70 16.37 -6.55
C ILE A 296 -17.98 15.66 -5.40
N ASN A 297 -17.84 16.31 -4.25
CA ASN A 297 -17.16 15.72 -3.08
C ASN A 297 -17.90 14.47 -2.58
N ARG A 298 -19.24 14.45 -2.61
CA ARG A 298 -20.05 13.28 -2.23
C ARG A 298 -19.92 12.14 -3.21
N VAL A 299 -19.96 12.41 -4.52
CA VAL A 299 -19.70 11.38 -5.53
C VAL A 299 -18.30 10.80 -5.34
N ALA A 300 -17.30 11.62 -5.05
CA ALA A 300 -15.94 11.15 -4.77
C ALA A 300 -15.87 10.28 -3.51
N GLU A 301 -16.54 10.68 -2.42
CA GLU A 301 -16.62 9.94 -1.16
C GLU A 301 -17.21 8.54 -1.39
N TYR A 302 -18.38 8.45 -2.03
CA TYR A 302 -19.02 7.16 -2.28
C TYR A 302 -18.27 6.33 -3.33
N SER A 303 -17.68 6.94 -4.37
CA SER A 303 -16.84 6.19 -5.33
C SER A 303 -15.59 5.62 -4.65
N SER A 304 -15.00 6.35 -3.70
CA SER A 304 -13.91 5.87 -2.85
C SER A 304 -14.36 4.68 -1.99
N LEU A 305 -15.53 4.79 -1.34
CA LEU A 305 -16.12 3.72 -0.54
C LEU A 305 -16.44 2.47 -1.37
N THR A 306 -16.92 2.61 -2.62
CA THR A 306 -17.13 1.49 -3.54
C THR A 306 -15.82 0.76 -3.82
N ILE A 307 -14.73 1.48 -4.08
CA ILE A 307 -13.39 0.89 -4.31
C ILE A 307 -12.88 0.20 -3.03
N LEU A 308 -12.99 0.87 -1.88
CA LEU A 308 -12.61 0.30 -0.59
C LEU A 308 -13.40 -0.98 -0.28
N HIS A 309 -14.70 -0.97 -0.57
CA HIS A 309 -15.57 -2.13 -0.39
C HIS A 309 -15.09 -3.31 -1.22
N SER A 310 -14.76 -3.10 -2.50
CA SER A 310 -14.15 -4.15 -3.32
C SER A 310 -12.90 -4.73 -2.67
N TYR A 311 -11.98 -3.89 -2.17
CA TYR A 311 -10.76 -4.38 -1.53
C TYR A 311 -10.99 -5.15 -0.22
N CYS A 312 -11.89 -4.68 0.65
CA CYS A 312 -12.21 -5.36 1.91
C CYS A 312 -12.73 -6.79 1.69
N PHE A 313 -13.33 -7.05 0.53
CA PHE A 313 -13.83 -8.38 0.15
C PHE A 313 -13.00 -9.02 -0.97
N LEU A 314 -11.78 -8.50 -1.19
CA LEU A 314 -10.76 -9.00 -2.11
C LEU A 314 -11.27 -9.10 -3.56
N ARG A 315 -12.29 -8.34 -3.93
CA ARG A 315 -12.84 -8.28 -5.29
C ARG A 315 -12.09 -7.27 -6.14
N ASN A 316 -12.12 -7.49 -7.46
CA ASN A 316 -11.60 -6.52 -8.40
C ASN A 316 -12.24 -5.13 -8.21
N THR A 317 -11.42 -4.09 -8.40
CA THR A 317 -11.88 -2.71 -8.34
C THR A 317 -12.89 -2.43 -9.45
N GLN A 318 -13.95 -1.71 -9.11
CA GLN A 318 -14.93 -1.28 -10.10
C GLN A 318 -14.35 -0.18 -10.99
N ALA A 319 -14.00 -0.53 -12.23
CA ALA A 319 -13.40 0.38 -13.20
C ALA A 319 -14.23 1.66 -13.43
N ALA A 320 -15.57 1.56 -13.32
CA ALA A 320 -16.47 2.70 -13.42
C ALA A 320 -16.26 3.75 -12.31
N SER A 321 -15.98 3.32 -11.07
CA SER A 321 -15.74 4.22 -9.94
C SER A 321 -14.39 4.93 -10.06
N ILE A 322 -13.36 4.22 -10.56
CA ILE A 322 -12.05 4.83 -10.86
C ILE A 322 -12.21 5.88 -11.96
N ASN A 323 -12.89 5.54 -13.06
CA ASN A 323 -13.12 6.47 -14.14
C ASN A 323 -13.94 7.69 -13.68
N THR A 324 -14.96 7.50 -12.84
CA THR A 324 -15.71 8.60 -12.21
C THR A 324 -14.75 9.52 -11.44
N LEU A 325 -13.88 8.97 -10.59
CA LEU A 325 -12.91 9.75 -9.82
C LEU A 325 -11.94 10.52 -10.73
N HIS A 326 -11.44 9.91 -11.80
CA HIS A 326 -10.52 10.57 -12.74
C HIS A 326 -11.19 11.73 -13.50
N GLN A 327 -12.42 11.54 -13.98
CA GLN A 327 -13.18 12.62 -14.61
C GLN A 327 -13.42 13.79 -13.65
N LEU A 328 -13.78 13.49 -12.39
CA LEU A 328 -13.98 14.51 -11.37
C LEU A 328 -12.67 15.21 -10.97
N TYR A 329 -11.53 14.51 -10.99
CA TYR A 329 -10.23 15.12 -10.78
C TYR A 329 -9.96 16.20 -11.82
N LEU A 330 -10.12 15.90 -13.11
CA LEU A 330 -9.94 16.87 -14.20
C LEU A 330 -10.91 18.06 -14.08
N CYS A 331 -12.17 17.79 -13.71
CA CYS A 331 -13.17 18.83 -13.46
C CYS A 331 -12.75 19.75 -12.30
N CYS A 332 -12.33 19.20 -11.16
CA CYS A 332 -11.88 19.98 -10.01
C CYS A 332 -10.58 20.74 -10.26
N GLU A 333 -9.65 20.15 -11.01
CA GLU A 333 -8.38 20.76 -11.40
C GLU A 333 -8.62 21.99 -12.29
N SER A 334 -9.41 21.84 -13.36
CA SER A 334 -9.78 22.94 -14.28
C SER A 334 -10.55 24.05 -13.55
N ALA A 335 -11.47 23.70 -12.65
CA ALA A 335 -12.22 24.65 -11.84
C ALA A 335 -11.40 25.29 -10.70
N LYS A 336 -10.17 24.80 -10.42
CA LYS A 336 -9.30 25.21 -9.32
C LYS A 336 -9.95 25.07 -7.93
N VAL A 337 -10.58 23.93 -7.69
CA VAL A 337 -11.32 23.61 -6.44
C VAL A 337 -10.88 22.31 -5.78
N LEU A 338 -9.80 21.67 -6.24
CA LEU A 338 -9.30 20.39 -5.72
C LEU A 338 -9.25 20.35 -4.17
N ASP A 339 -8.67 21.37 -3.55
CA ASP A 339 -8.52 21.44 -2.08
C ASP A 339 -9.63 22.25 -1.38
N THR A 340 -10.66 22.70 -2.12
CA THR A 340 -11.77 23.48 -1.55
C THR A 340 -12.72 22.58 -0.76
N LYS A 341 -13.02 22.97 0.48
CA LYS A 341 -13.99 22.30 1.34
C LYS A 341 -15.34 23.00 1.28
N VAL A 342 -16.40 22.21 1.43
CA VAL A 342 -17.78 22.72 1.54
C VAL A 342 -18.23 22.62 2.98
N SER A 343 -18.75 23.71 3.53
CA SER A 343 -19.29 23.72 4.89
C SER A 343 -20.68 23.11 4.88
N THR A 344 -20.97 22.21 5.81
CA THR A 344 -22.31 21.65 5.98
C THR A 344 -22.88 22.12 7.31
N LYS A 345 -24.22 22.13 7.44
CA LYS A 345 -24.91 22.60 8.65
C LYS A 345 -24.65 21.74 9.89
N ASP A 346 -24.11 20.53 9.73
CA ASP A 346 -23.89 19.58 10.82
C ASP A 346 -22.51 19.73 11.48
N ASP A 347 -21.87 20.91 11.37
CA ASP A 347 -20.50 21.22 11.86
C ASP A 347 -19.37 20.29 11.37
N ARG A 348 -19.67 19.42 10.39
CA ARG A 348 -18.68 18.56 9.72
C ARG A 348 -18.44 19.09 8.32
N ALA A 349 -17.34 19.81 8.13
CA ALA A 349 -16.89 20.17 6.79
C ALA A 349 -16.70 18.90 5.95
N SER A 350 -17.23 18.90 4.72
CA SER A 350 -16.92 17.84 3.76
C SER A 350 -15.41 17.87 3.49
N LEU A 351 -14.79 16.69 3.40
CA LEU A 351 -13.40 16.61 2.93
C LEU A 351 -13.32 17.20 1.52
N SER A 352 -12.18 17.80 1.20
CA SER A 352 -11.93 18.28 -0.17
C SER A 352 -11.83 17.09 -1.11
N PHE A 353 -12.18 17.29 -2.39
CA PHE A 353 -12.02 16.27 -3.43
C PHE A 353 -10.60 15.68 -3.43
N SER A 354 -9.58 16.56 -3.39
CA SER A 354 -8.16 16.20 -3.34
C SER A 354 -7.86 15.23 -2.20
N SER A 355 -8.36 15.49 -0.99
CA SER A 355 -8.13 14.61 0.16
C SER A 355 -8.73 13.22 -0.04
N ILE A 356 -9.97 13.14 -0.54
CA ILE A 356 -10.67 11.87 -0.79
C ILE A 356 -9.95 11.07 -1.88
N TYR A 357 -9.67 11.72 -3.00
CA TYR A 357 -8.99 11.11 -4.15
C TYR A 357 -7.61 10.58 -3.78
N LYS A 358 -6.79 11.40 -3.12
CA LYS A 358 -5.44 11.02 -2.68
C LYS A 358 -5.46 9.83 -1.71
N GLN A 359 -6.44 9.77 -0.80
CA GLN A 359 -6.54 8.68 0.17
C GLN A 359 -6.80 7.33 -0.50
N ILE A 360 -7.78 7.26 -1.42
CA ILE A 360 -8.11 5.99 -2.08
C ILE A 360 -7.05 5.57 -3.10
N ILE A 361 -6.43 6.53 -3.77
CA ILE A 361 -5.32 6.27 -4.69
C ILE A 361 -4.10 5.73 -3.95
N LEU A 362 -3.71 6.32 -2.82
CA LEU A 362 -2.65 5.80 -1.95
C LEU A 362 -2.96 4.38 -1.46
N THR A 363 -4.20 4.14 -1.04
CA THR A 363 -4.67 2.80 -0.62
C THR A 363 -4.53 1.80 -1.77
N SER A 364 -4.86 2.20 -2.99
CA SER A 364 -4.83 1.34 -4.17
C SER A 364 -3.42 0.94 -4.61
N ILE A 365 -2.45 1.87 -4.55
CA ILE A 365 -1.06 1.58 -4.94
C ILE A 365 -0.30 0.74 -3.89
N ALA A 366 -0.83 0.60 -2.68
CA ALA A 366 -0.28 -0.21 -1.60
C ALA A 366 -0.59 -1.72 -1.73
N ASP A 367 -1.21 -2.14 -2.85
CA ASP A 367 -1.61 -3.52 -3.16
C ASP A 367 -2.48 -4.20 -2.08
N PRO A 368 -3.75 -3.73 -1.87
CA PRO A 368 -4.63 -4.23 -0.81
C PRO A 368 -4.91 -5.74 -0.86
N PHE A 369 -4.75 -6.39 -2.01
CA PHE A 369 -4.95 -7.84 -2.16
C PHE A 369 -3.93 -8.69 -1.40
N ARG A 370 -2.89 -8.07 -0.84
CA ARG A 370 -1.86 -8.67 0.03
C ARG A 370 -2.14 -8.48 1.52
N LEU A 371 -3.27 -7.90 1.87
CA LEU A 371 -3.63 -7.58 3.24
C LEU A 371 -4.88 -8.36 3.65
N THR A 372 -5.04 -8.54 4.96
CA THR A 372 -6.29 -9.05 5.53
C THR A 372 -7.40 -8.02 5.33
N LYS A 373 -8.67 -8.46 5.36
CA LYS A 373 -9.84 -7.59 5.20
C LYS A 373 -9.83 -6.41 6.19
N VAL A 374 -9.40 -6.67 7.43
CA VAL A 374 -9.24 -5.67 8.49
C VAL A 374 -8.06 -4.73 8.22
N ASP A 375 -6.92 -5.24 7.78
CA ASP A 375 -5.74 -4.43 7.47
C ASP A 375 -5.99 -3.48 6.29
N VAL A 376 -6.85 -3.83 5.33
CA VAL A 376 -7.30 -2.92 4.27
C VAL A 376 -8.02 -1.69 4.84
N LEU A 377 -8.94 -1.88 5.81
CA LEU A 377 -9.65 -0.78 6.46
C LEU A 377 -8.69 0.10 7.27
N LYS A 378 -7.75 -0.52 8.01
CA LYS A 378 -6.70 0.19 8.75
C LYS A 378 -5.80 0.98 7.79
N LEU A 379 -5.39 0.39 6.68
CA LEU A 379 -4.59 1.03 5.63
C LEU A 379 -5.31 2.27 5.10
N TYR A 380 -6.59 2.15 4.73
CA TYR A 380 -7.36 3.29 4.22
C TYR A 380 -7.39 4.46 5.19
N ARG A 381 -7.61 4.21 6.49
CA ARG A 381 -7.58 5.24 7.54
C ARG A 381 -6.18 5.83 7.73
N LEU A 382 -5.15 4.99 7.65
CA LEU A 382 -3.76 5.41 7.77
C LEU A 382 -3.33 6.30 6.60
N MET A 383 -3.74 5.96 5.37
CA MET A 383 -3.44 6.75 4.16
C MET A 383 -4.03 8.16 4.22
N ALA A 384 -5.12 8.38 4.98
CA ALA A 384 -5.66 9.72 5.23
C ALA A 384 -4.61 10.68 5.85
N LYS A 385 -3.76 10.16 6.75
CA LYS A 385 -2.70 10.92 7.45
C LYS A 385 -1.61 11.43 6.47
N TYR A 386 -1.47 10.80 5.31
CA TYR A 386 -0.42 11.09 4.32
C TYR A 386 -0.92 11.83 3.07
N THR A 387 -2.21 12.13 2.97
CA THR A 387 -2.79 12.83 1.81
C THR A 387 -2.14 14.19 1.52
N GLN A 388 -1.68 14.90 2.55
CA GLN A 388 -0.97 16.18 2.43
C GLN A 388 0.53 16.02 2.15
N LYS A 389 1.04 14.79 2.18
CA LYS A 389 2.45 14.42 1.95
C LYS A 389 2.65 13.77 0.57
N ILE A 390 1.67 13.88 -0.32
CA ILE A 390 1.78 13.46 -1.71
C ILE A 390 1.35 14.56 -2.67
N THR A 391 1.99 14.57 -3.84
CA THR A 391 1.67 15.51 -4.91
C THR A 391 1.18 14.76 -6.14
N ILE A 392 0.33 15.42 -6.92
CA ILE A 392 -0.17 14.93 -8.20
C ILE A 392 -0.01 16.11 -9.16
N ASP A 393 0.97 16.01 -10.04
CA ASP A 393 1.39 17.12 -10.90
C ASP A 393 1.48 16.69 -12.36
N VAL A 394 1.54 17.65 -13.27
CA VAL A 394 1.86 17.38 -14.68
C VAL A 394 3.29 16.82 -14.75
N PRO A 395 3.56 15.78 -15.58
CA PRO A 395 4.91 15.23 -15.72
C PRO A 395 5.92 16.30 -16.14
N SER A 396 7.07 16.34 -15.46
CA SER A 396 8.21 17.18 -15.87
C SER A 396 8.87 16.65 -17.14
N GLU A 397 9.66 17.47 -17.83
CA GLU A 397 10.37 17.05 -19.06
C GLU A 397 11.29 15.84 -18.82
N ASP A 398 11.98 15.79 -17.68
CA ASP A 398 12.82 14.65 -17.30
C ASP A 398 12.00 13.37 -17.04
N GLN A 399 10.74 13.49 -16.62
CA GLN A 399 9.85 12.35 -16.40
C GLN A 399 9.23 11.85 -17.71
N LYS A 400 8.94 12.75 -18.66
CA LYS A 400 8.47 12.40 -20.01
C LYS A 400 9.53 11.68 -20.81
N GLN A 401 10.79 12.13 -20.72
CA GLN A 401 11.94 11.58 -21.42
C GLN A 401 13.03 11.18 -20.42
N PRO A 402 12.84 10.08 -19.68
CA PRO A 402 13.82 9.66 -18.70
C PRO A 402 15.16 9.35 -19.39
N ARG A 403 16.24 9.97 -18.89
CA ARG A 403 17.58 9.43 -19.18
C ARG A 403 17.64 8.03 -18.55
N LYS A 404 18.40 7.10 -19.17
CA LYS A 404 18.36 5.65 -18.89
C LYS A 404 18.44 5.21 -17.40
N ASP A 405 18.86 6.08 -16.47
CA ASP A 405 19.06 5.78 -15.05
C ASP A 405 18.38 6.79 -14.07
N THR A 406 17.33 7.54 -14.47
CA THR A 406 16.83 8.73 -13.69
C THR A 406 15.47 8.54 -13.01
N LEU A 407 14.80 7.40 -13.15
CA LEU A 407 13.50 7.18 -12.50
C LEU A 407 13.70 6.78 -11.04
N MET A 408 13.38 7.70 -10.13
CA MET A 408 13.31 7.44 -8.69
C MET A 408 12.11 6.55 -8.36
N GLY A 409 12.26 5.68 -7.36
CA GLY A 409 11.13 4.96 -6.76
C GLY A 409 10.08 5.92 -6.18
N GLY A 410 8.83 5.46 -6.10
CA GLY A 410 7.71 6.24 -5.57
C GLY A 410 7.07 7.24 -6.54
N LEU A 411 7.29 7.05 -7.85
CA LEU A 411 6.63 7.81 -8.92
C LEU A 411 5.63 6.92 -9.67
N PHE A 412 4.37 7.34 -9.72
CA PHE A 412 3.31 6.60 -10.40
C PHE A 412 2.62 7.49 -11.44
N CYS A 413 2.37 6.91 -12.61
CA CYS A 413 1.61 7.51 -13.69
C CYS A 413 0.11 7.31 -13.47
N LEU A 414 -0.64 8.40 -13.53
CA LEU A 414 -2.09 8.45 -13.52
C LEU A 414 -2.57 8.80 -14.92
N ASP A 415 -3.21 7.87 -15.61
CA ASP A 415 -3.97 8.17 -16.82
C ASP A 415 -5.41 8.54 -16.44
N LEU A 416 -5.68 9.85 -16.39
CA LEU A 416 -6.99 10.39 -16.01
C LEU A 416 -8.07 10.27 -17.10
N ALA A 417 -7.72 9.80 -18.31
CA ALA A 417 -8.71 9.45 -19.34
C ALA A 417 -9.10 7.97 -19.27
N SER A 418 -8.34 7.15 -18.54
CA SER A 418 -8.59 5.72 -18.39
C SER A 418 -9.54 5.39 -17.25
N ASN A 419 -9.76 4.10 -17.03
CA ASN A 419 -10.44 3.53 -15.87
C ASN A 419 -9.47 2.71 -14.98
N THR A 420 -8.16 2.98 -15.10
CA THR A 420 -7.10 2.21 -14.46
C THR A 420 -6.53 2.92 -13.24
N LEU A 421 -6.03 2.13 -12.29
CA LEU A 421 -5.28 2.61 -11.13
C LEU A 421 -3.91 3.15 -11.55
N PRO A 422 -3.22 3.93 -10.70
CA PRO A 422 -1.88 4.38 -11.01
C PRO A 422 -0.94 3.21 -11.25
N ILE A 423 -0.11 3.35 -12.27
CA ILE A 423 0.91 2.36 -12.63
C ILE A 423 2.26 3.00 -12.38
N SER A 424 3.23 2.23 -11.90
CA SER A 424 4.57 2.77 -11.69
C SER A 424 5.15 3.37 -12.99
N LEU A 425 5.83 4.51 -12.84
CA LEU A 425 6.33 5.29 -13.97
C LEU A 425 7.35 4.52 -14.82
N ASP A 426 8.13 3.62 -14.22
CA ASP A 426 9.09 2.73 -14.91
C ASP A 426 8.44 1.75 -15.89
N ARG A 427 7.17 1.38 -15.66
CA ARG A 427 6.40 0.46 -16.51
C ARG A 427 5.69 1.14 -17.68
N ILE A 428 5.64 2.47 -17.71
CA ILE A 428 4.97 3.24 -18.76
C ILE A 428 5.98 3.67 -19.83
N LYS A 429 5.62 3.48 -21.10
CA LYS A 429 6.46 3.89 -22.23
C LYS A 429 6.58 5.41 -22.31
N SER A 430 7.70 5.91 -22.85
CA SER A 430 7.97 7.35 -22.86
C SER A 430 6.96 8.15 -23.70
N GLU A 431 6.41 7.57 -24.78
CA GLU A 431 5.40 8.25 -25.60
C GLU A 431 4.09 8.49 -24.83
N GLU A 432 3.68 7.50 -24.02
CA GLU A 432 2.45 7.54 -23.22
C GLU A 432 2.52 8.59 -22.11
N ARG A 433 3.73 8.89 -21.58
CA ARG A 433 3.94 9.89 -20.52
C ARG A 433 3.68 11.33 -20.95
N SER A 434 3.63 11.58 -22.26
CA SER A 434 3.46 12.92 -22.82
C SER A 434 2.00 13.28 -23.11
N LEU A 435 1.06 12.37 -22.84
CA LEU A 435 -0.36 12.61 -23.06
C LEU A 435 -0.92 13.66 -22.08
N PRO A 436 -1.86 14.53 -22.48
CA PRO A 436 -2.32 15.69 -21.69
C PRO A 436 -3.08 15.32 -20.40
N ASN A 437 -3.70 14.15 -20.39
CA ASN A 437 -4.44 13.53 -19.29
C ASN A 437 -3.54 12.82 -18.27
N ILE A 438 -2.22 12.82 -18.47
CA ILE A 438 -1.28 12.16 -17.57
C ILE A 438 -0.94 13.08 -16.40
N ARG A 439 -0.98 12.52 -15.20
CA ARG A 439 -0.42 13.14 -13.99
C ARG A 439 0.57 12.18 -13.34
N ILE A 440 1.51 12.73 -12.57
CA ILE A 440 2.48 11.96 -11.79
C ILE A 440 2.11 12.10 -10.32
N LEU A 441 1.78 10.97 -9.71
CA LEU A 441 1.68 10.83 -8.27
C LEU A 441 3.08 10.61 -7.69
N ASN A 442 3.48 11.48 -6.76
CA ASN A 442 4.76 11.37 -6.05
C ASN A 442 4.53 11.05 -4.57
N THR A 443 5.05 9.90 -4.12
CA THR A 443 4.92 9.41 -2.73
C THR A 443 6.14 9.70 -1.85
N HIS A 444 7.21 10.32 -2.38
CA HIS A 444 8.49 10.46 -1.69
C HIS A 444 8.39 11.18 -0.33
N SER A 445 7.60 12.26 -0.26
CA SER A 445 7.38 13.00 0.99
C SER A 445 6.61 12.18 2.03
N ALA A 446 5.71 11.29 1.61
CA ALA A 446 5.00 10.38 2.49
C ALA A 446 5.95 9.27 3.00
N LEU A 447 6.77 8.70 2.12
CA LEU A 447 7.79 7.70 2.47
C LEU A 447 8.79 8.27 3.49
N THR A 448 9.29 9.49 3.26
CA THR A 448 10.18 10.18 4.22
C THR A 448 9.52 10.38 5.59
N ALA A 449 8.21 10.66 5.61
CA ALA A 449 7.47 10.80 6.86
C ALA A 449 7.30 9.46 7.58
N ILE A 450 7.08 8.37 6.84
CA ILE A 450 6.98 7.00 7.38
C ILE A 450 8.34 6.55 7.96
N GLU A 451 9.45 6.79 7.26
CA GLU A 451 10.79 6.45 7.74
C GLU A 451 11.13 7.13 9.08
N ARG A 452 10.74 8.41 9.24
CA ARG A 452 10.91 9.12 10.52
C ARG A 452 10.15 8.44 11.65
N ILE A 453 8.94 7.94 11.40
CA ILE A 453 8.15 7.20 12.40
C ILE A 453 8.89 5.91 12.81
N PHE A 454 9.50 5.20 11.87
CA PHE A 454 10.27 4.00 12.18
C PHE A 454 11.50 4.28 13.03
N HIS A 455 12.23 5.37 12.74
CA HIS A 455 13.38 5.77 13.56
C HIS A 455 12.97 6.15 14.99
N LEU A 456 11.86 6.87 15.14
CA LEU A 456 11.33 7.22 16.47
C LEU A 456 10.89 5.99 17.25
N ALA A 457 10.21 5.05 16.60
CA ALA A 457 9.76 3.81 17.23
C ALA A 457 10.92 2.89 17.63
N ALA A 458 11.97 2.80 16.81
CA ALA A 458 13.17 2.04 17.15
C ALA A 458 13.94 2.61 18.36
N SER A 459 13.65 3.86 18.76
CA SER A 459 14.30 4.55 19.88
C SER A 459 13.43 4.58 21.15
N SER A 460 12.17 4.14 21.09
CA SER A 460 11.25 4.16 22.24
C SER A 460 11.15 2.78 22.91
N LEU A 461 11.20 2.74 24.25
CA LEU A 461 11.01 1.52 25.06
C LEU A 461 9.55 1.03 25.13
N ASP A 462 8.58 1.81 24.64
CA ASP A 462 7.14 1.48 24.64
C ASP A 462 6.72 0.85 23.28
N ASP A 463 6.95 -0.46 23.15
CA ASP A 463 6.70 -1.25 21.93
C ASP A 463 5.21 -1.38 21.53
N ALA A 464 4.27 -1.13 22.44
CA ALA A 464 2.88 -1.59 22.26
C ALA A 464 1.99 -0.71 21.35
N VAL A 465 2.14 0.63 21.38
CA VAL A 465 1.14 1.55 20.78
C VAL A 465 1.30 1.68 19.25
N TYR A 466 2.51 1.56 18.73
CA TYR A 466 2.79 1.72 17.30
C TYR A 466 3.01 0.40 16.56
N SER A 467 3.05 -0.74 17.25
CA SER A 467 3.41 -2.04 16.67
C SER A 467 2.58 -2.40 15.44
N SER A 468 1.25 -2.33 15.52
CA SER A 468 0.37 -2.75 14.43
C SER A 468 0.36 -1.80 13.22
N GLU A 469 0.36 -0.47 13.43
CA GLU A 469 0.48 0.49 12.34
C GLU A 469 1.86 0.39 11.65
N ILE A 470 2.93 0.20 12.42
CA ILE A 470 4.30 0.03 11.90
C ILE A 470 4.41 -1.27 11.11
N GLN A 471 3.89 -2.38 11.62
CA GLN A 471 3.88 -3.66 10.89
C GLN A 471 3.13 -3.52 9.57
N LEU A 472 1.97 -2.86 9.57
CA LEU A 472 1.21 -2.60 8.35
C LEU A 472 2.00 -1.72 7.36
N LEU A 473 2.66 -0.65 7.85
CA LEU A 473 3.51 0.21 7.01
C LEU A 473 4.68 -0.56 6.41
N LYS A 474 5.37 -1.41 7.19
CA LYS A 474 6.46 -2.27 6.71
C LYS A 474 6.00 -3.16 5.55
N LYS A 475 4.78 -3.70 5.62
CA LYS A 475 4.20 -4.52 4.54
C LYS A 475 3.96 -3.72 3.24
N VAL A 476 3.53 -2.46 3.33
CA VAL A 476 3.10 -1.69 2.14
C VAL A 476 4.17 -0.78 1.54
N ILE A 477 5.24 -0.44 2.26
CA ILE A 477 6.33 0.42 1.75
C ILE A 477 6.90 -0.04 0.41
N PRO A 478 7.23 -1.33 0.19
CA PRO A 478 7.75 -1.80 -1.10
C PRO A 478 6.83 -1.50 -2.29
N HIS A 479 5.53 -1.36 -2.03
CA HIS A 479 4.54 -1.00 -3.03
C HIS A 479 4.47 0.53 -3.23
N LEU A 480 4.53 1.30 -2.13
CA LEU A 480 4.52 2.77 -2.16
C LEU A 480 5.78 3.39 -2.77
N ASN A 481 6.93 2.72 -2.69
CA ASN A 481 8.21 3.17 -3.27
C ASN A 481 8.52 2.48 -4.61
N ASN A 482 7.65 1.58 -5.10
CA ASN A 482 7.89 0.72 -6.27
C ASN A 482 9.21 -0.07 -6.21
N SER A 483 9.61 -0.55 -5.03
CA SER A 483 10.77 -1.44 -4.87
C SER A 483 10.38 -2.92 -4.84
N TYR A 484 9.09 -3.24 -4.97
CA TYR A 484 8.64 -4.63 -5.01
C TYR A 484 9.06 -5.32 -6.32
N GLU A 485 10.02 -6.24 -6.21
CA GLU A 485 10.46 -7.10 -7.29
C GLU A 485 10.29 -8.58 -6.92
N ARG A 486 10.06 -9.42 -7.94
CA ARG A 486 10.01 -10.87 -7.75
C ARG A 486 11.42 -11.40 -7.62
N GLN A 487 11.73 -12.03 -6.50
CA GLN A 487 13.02 -12.69 -6.27
C GLN A 487 13.26 -13.88 -7.20
N PHE A 488 12.20 -14.64 -7.53
CA PHE A 488 12.29 -15.85 -8.35
C PHE A 488 11.54 -15.72 -9.67
N LYS A 489 12.16 -16.17 -10.75
CA LYS A 489 11.50 -16.34 -12.05
C LYS A 489 10.38 -17.38 -11.93
N ARG A 490 9.26 -17.10 -12.59
CA ARG A 490 8.13 -18.03 -12.70
C ARG A 490 8.02 -18.61 -14.09
N ILE A 491 7.58 -19.86 -14.17
CA ILE A 491 7.30 -20.59 -15.40
C ILE A 491 5.79 -20.81 -15.46
N GLN A 492 5.18 -20.54 -16.60
CA GLN A 492 3.77 -20.87 -16.83
C GLN A 492 3.61 -22.38 -16.79
N SER A 493 2.61 -22.84 -16.06
CA SER A 493 2.27 -24.25 -15.98
C SER A 493 1.40 -24.65 -17.16
N ALA A 494 1.51 -25.91 -17.59
CA ALA A 494 0.59 -26.46 -18.57
C ALA A 494 -0.83 -26.49 -18.00
N ASP A 495 -1.82 -26.30 -18.87
CA ASP A 495 -3.23 -26.42 -18.49
C ASP A 495 -3.46 -27.84 -17.92
N ASN A 496 -4.15 -27.92 -16.78
CA ASN A 496 -4.57 -29.13 -16.03
C ASN A 496 -3.68 -29.62 -14.88
N ILE A 497 -2.59 -28.95 -14.50
CA ILE A 497 -1.92 -29.34 -13.26
C ILE A 497 -2.75 -28.89 -12.06
N LYS A 498 -3.14 -29.86 -11.23
CA LYS A 498 -3.94 -29.65 -10.03
C LYS A 498 -3.14 -29.97 -8.77
N ILE A 499 -3.45 -29.24 -7.71
CA ILE A 499 -2.96 -29.53 -6.36
C ILE A 499 -4.09 -29.46 -5.36
N LYS A 500 -3.88 -30.08 -4.21
CA LYS A 500 -4.79 -30.01 -3.07
C LYS A 500 -4.18 -29.15 -1.99
N LEU A 501 -5.02 -28.27 -1.43
CA LEU A 501 -4.69 -27.43 -0.29
C LEU A 501 -5.46 -27.94 0.92
N ILE A 502 -4.74 -28.17 2.01
CA ILE A 502 -5.30 -28.66 3.27
C ILE A 502 -4.95 -27.64 4.36
N LYS A 503 -5.98 -27.13 5.04
CA LYS A 503 -5.87 -26.16 6.13
C LYS A 503 -5.80 -26.92 7.46
N ASP A 504 -5.26 -26.27 8.49
CA ASP A 504 -5.11 -26.74 9.87
C ASP A 504 -4.05 -27.84 10.07
N LEU A 505 -3.27 -27.70 11.14
CA LEU A 505 -2.10 -28.53 11.43
C LEU A 505 -2.45 -30.03 11.51
N GLU A 506 -3.52 -30.38 12.21
CA GLU A 506 -3.96 -31.76 12.38
C GLU A 506 -4.35 -32.42 11.05
N TYR A 507 -5.11 -31.71 10.19
CA TYR A 507 -5.48 -32.24 8.88
C TYR A 507 -4.27 -32.33 7.94
N ILE A 508 -3.34 -31.38 8.01
CA ILE A 508 -2.08 -31.45 7.25
C ILE A 508 -1.29 -32.69 7.66
N GLN A 509 -1.12 -32.96 8.96
CA GLN A 509 -0.43 -34.15 9.44
C GLN A 509 -1.10 -35.44 8.96
N ASN A 510 -2.43 -35.54 9.10
CA ASN A 510 -3.18 -36.71 8.65
C ASN A 510 -2.97 -36.95 7.14
N ALA A 511 -2.94 -35.89 6.35
CA ALA A 511 -2.70 -35.97 4.91
C ALA A 511 -1.25 -36.28 4.51
N LEU A 512 -0.27 -36.18 5.43
CA LEU A 512 1.09 -36.66 5.17
C LEU A 512 1.18 -38.20 5.20
N TYR A 513 0.23 -38.88 5.87
CA TYR A 513 0.19 -40.34 5.98
C TYR A 513 -0.85 -41.00 5.06
N ILE A 514 -1.92 -40.27 4.72
CA ILE A 514 -3.05 -40.77 3.91
C ILE A 514 -2.96 -40.17 2.50
N ASN A 515 -3.48 -40.86 1.47
CA ASN A 515 -3.57 -40.28 0.14
C ASN A 515 -4.44 -39.01 0.17
N SER A 516 -3.86 -37.86 -0.19
CA SER A 516 -4.56 -36.57 -0.25
C SER A 516 -5.73 -36.55 -1.23
N ASP A 517 -5.84 -37.51 -2.18
CA ASP A 517 -6.93 -37.58 -3.16
C ASP A 517 -8.34 -37.56 -2.54
N ASP A 518 -8.48 -38.00 -1.29
CA ASP A 518 -9.77 -38.04 -0.58
C ASP A 518 -10.07 -36.76 0.24
N ILE A 519 -9.09 -35.85 0.40
CA ILE A 519 -9.16 -34.71 1.31
C ILE A 519 -8.83 -33.40 0.58
N GLY A 520 -9.64 -32.35 0.79
CA GLY A 520 -9.39 -31.01 0.23
C GLY A 520 -9.82 -30.82 -1.22
N ASN A 521 -9.81 -29.56 -1.66
CA ASN A 521 -10.29 -29.12 -2.98
C ASN A 521 -9.16 -29.05 -4.02
N ASP A 522 -9.49 -29.35 -5.28
CA ASP A 522 -8.57 -29.22 -6.42
C ASP A 522 -8.35 -27.75 -6.84
N TRP A 523 -7.12 -27.28 -6.79
CA TRP A 523 -6.71 -25.96 -7.28
C TRP A 523 -5.90 -26.08 -8.57
N ASN A 524 -6.22 -25.26 -9.57
CA ASN A 524 -5.47 -25.23 -10.83
C ASN A 524 -4.24 -24.35 -10.69
N ILE A 525 -3.08 -24.83 -11.12
CA ILE A 525 -1.82 -24.06 -11.12
C ILE A 525 -1.70 -23.28 -12.43
N HIS A 526 -1.52 -21.96 -12.31
CA HIS A 526 -1.24 -21.09 -13.46
C HIS A 526 0.24 -20.91 -13.71
N ASN A 527 1.01 -20.55 -12.67
CA ASN A 527 2.46 -20.41 -12.75
C ASN A 527 3.11 -20.80 -11.43
N ARG A 528 4.39 -21.19 -11.49
CA ARG A 528 5.19 -21.53 -10.31
C ARG A 528 6.65 -21.14 -10.48
N GLY A 529 7.35 -20.95 -9.37
CA GLY A 529 8.78 -20.72 -9.27
C GLY A 529 9.31 -21.28 -7.94
N LEU A 530 10.60 -21.09 -7.66
CA LEU A 530 11.22 -21.64 -6.44
C LEU A 530 10.56 -21.13 -5.15
N GLY A 531 10.14 -19.86 -5.12
CA GLY A 531 9.52 -19.28 -3.92
C GLY A 531 8.00 -19.45 -3.83
N GLY A 532 7.31 -20.07 -4.80
CA GLY A 532 5.85 -20.10 -4.74
C GLY A 532 5.11 -20.37 -6.05
N MET A 533 3.79 -20.27 -5.99
CA MET A 533 2.89 -20.53 -7.12
C MET A 533 1.65 -19.62 -7.14
N MET A 534 1.00 -19.53 -8.29
CA MET A 534 -0.30 -18.88 -8.47
C MET A 534 -1.34 -19.94 -8.80
N LEU A 535 -2.47 -19.90 -8.10
CA LEU A 535 -3.54 -20.87 -8.18
C LEU A 535 -4.88 -20.22 -8.49
N SER A 536 -5.82 -21.00 -8.99
CA SER A 536 -7.23 -20.60 -9.01
C SER A 536 -8.19 -21.75 -8.72
N ASN A 537 -9.34 -21.42 -8.15
CA ASN A 537 -10.46 -22.33 -7.97
C ASN A 537 -11.81 -21.63 -8.19
N LYS A 538 -12.71 -22.26 -8.95
CA LYS A 538 -14.04 -21.74 -9.29
C LYS A 538 -15.12 -22.05 -8.25
N ASN A 539 -14.92 -23.09 -7.44
CA ASN A 539 -15.98 -23.73 -6.66
C ASN A 539 -15.76 -23.63 -5.14
N ILE A 540 -14.85 -22.76 -4.68
CA ILE A 540 -14.55 -22.62 -3.25
C ILE A 540 -15.29 -21.42 -2.64
N PRO A 541 -15.97 -21.60 -1.49
CA PRO A 541 -16.47 -20.48 -0.71
C PRO A 541 -15.29 -19.65 -0.19
N TYR A 542 -15.30 -18.36 -0.49
CA TYR A 542 -14.23 -17.44 -0.13
C TYR A 542 -14.49 -16.65 1.15
N SER A 543 -15.60 -16.89 1.85
CA SER A 543 -15.88 -16.29 3.16
C SER A 543 -14.77 -16.60 4.19
N HIS A 544 -14.14 -17.77 4.09
CA HIS A 544 -13.16 -18.30 5.05
C HIS A 544 -11.70 -18.30 4.54
N LEU A 545 -11.43 -17.60 3.44
CA LEU A 545 -10.07 -17.46 2.90
C LEU A 545 -9.50 -16.10 3.27
N ASP A 546 -8.29 -16.10 3.83
CA ASP A 546 -7.60 -14.88 4.21
C ASP A 546 -6.12 -14.87 3.80
N VAL A 547 -5.59 -13.66 3.59
CA VAL A 547 -4.17 -13.48 3.35
C VAL A 547 -3.41 -13.77 4.64
N GLY A 548 -2.35 -14.58 4.53
CA GLY A 548 -1.62 -15.14 5.66
C GLY A 548 -2.10 -16.53 6.10
N ASP A 549 -3.18 -17.06 5.50
CA ASP A 549 -3.58 -18.45 5.74
C ASP A 549 -2.45 -19.43 5.39
N PHE A 550 -2.40 -20.51 6.18
CA PHE A 550 -1.41 -21.58 6.09
C PHE A 550 -2.01 -22.84 5.50
N TYR A 551 -1.28 -23.46 4.57
CA TYR A 551 -1.74 -24.68 3.91
C TYR A 551 -0.62 -25.70 3.74
N GLY A 552 -0.99 -26.97 3.91
CA GLY A 552 -0.28 -28.07 3.29
C GLY A 552 -0.63 -28.13 1.80
N VAL A 553 0.40 -28.27 0.96
CA VAL A 553 0.32 -28.33 -0.50
C VAL A 553 0.69 -29.74 -0.94
N PHE A 554 -0.29 -30.42 -1.55
CA PHE A 554 -0.15 -31.79 -2.03
C PHE A 554 -0.34 -31.84 -3.55
N GLU A 555 0.67 -32.32 -4.26
CA GLU A 555 0.66 -32.56 -5.70
C GLU A 555 0.92 -34.05 -5.92
N ALA A 556 0.18 -34.67 -6.83
CA ALA A 556 0.39 -36.08 -7.17
C ALA A 556 1.85 -36.34 -7.54
N ASP A 557 2.39 -37.46 -7.05
CA ASP A 557 3.77 -37.92 -7.28
C ASP A 557 4.88 -36.95 -6.85
N LYS A 558 4.59 -36.00 -5.94
CA LYS A 558 5.59 -35.11 -5.34
C LYS A 558 5.50 -35.10 -3.83
N SER A 559 6.63 -34.81 -3.19
CA SER A 559 6.67 -34.55 -1.75
C SER A 559 5.76 -33.37 -1.40
N ALA A 560 5.05 -33.50 -0.27
CA ALA A 560 4.26 -32.42 0.28
C ALA A 560 5.16 -31.20 0.58
N SER A 561 4.55 -30.02 0.55
CA SER A 561 5.20 -28.77 0.94
C SER A 561 4.22 -27.94 1.77
N LEU A 562 4.72 -26.92 2.45
CA LEU A 562 3.89 -25.99 3.21
C LEU A 562 3.91 -24.63 2.52
N ALA A 563 2.83 -23.87 2.64
CA ALA A 563 2.73 -22.58 1.98
C ALA A 563 1.86 -21.57 2.72
N LEU A 564 2.14 -20.30 2.46
CA LEU A 564 1.37 -19.15 2.94
C LEU A 564 0.69 -18.41 1.81
N VAL A 565 -0.54 -17.99 2.07
CA VAL A 565 -1.26 -17.08 1.17
C VAL A 565 -0.63 -15.69 1.25
N ARG A 566 -0.03 -15.21 0.16
CA ARG A 566 0.58 -13.86 0.08
C ARG A 566 -0.29 -12.84 -0.61
N TRP A 567 -1.22 -13.28 -1.44
CA TRP A 567 -2.28 -12.43 -1.97
C TRP A 567 -3.47 -13.28 -2.39
N LEU A 568 -4.66 -12.68 -2.35
CA LEU A 568 -5.90 -13.31 -2.76
C LEU A 568 -6.77 -12.31 -3.52
N ARG A 569 -7.48 -12.81 -4.54
CA ARG A 569 -8.40 -12.05 -5.35
C ARG A 569 -9.62 -12.89 -5.71
N VAL A 570 -10.80 -12.35 -5.45
CA VAL A 570 -12.07 -12.87 -5.91
C VAL A 570 -12.42 -12.22 -7.24
N THR A 571 -12.67 -13.05 -8.24
CA THR A 571 -13.07 -12.67 -9.59
C THR A 571 -14.44 -13.26 -9.91
N ASP A 572 -15.03 -12.87 -11.03
CA ASP A 572 -16.26 -13.49 -11.53
C ASP A 572 -16.08 -14.98 -11.84
N ASN A 573 -14.83 -15.41 -12.05
CA ASN A 573 -14.45 -16.79 -12.34
C ASN A 573 -13.94 -17.54 -11.09
N GLY A 574 -14.26 -17.08 -9.88
CA GLY A 574 -13.81 -17.69 -8.63
C GLY A 574 -12.60 -17.02 -8.02
N VAL A 575 -11.82 -17.76 -7.24
CA VAL A 575 -10.71 -17.24 -6.45
C VAL A 575 -9.40 -17.46 -7.18
N GLU A 576 -8.56 -16.44 -7.22
CA GLU A 576 -7.14 -16.50 -7.56
C GLU A 576 -6.32 -16.21 -6.32
N MET A 577 -5.23 -16.94 -6.12
CA MET A 577 -4.34 -16.71 -4.98
C MET A 577 -2.88 -16.93 -5.33
N GLY A 578 -2.00 -16.23 -4.64
CA GLY A 578 -0.57 -16.45 -4.67
C GLY A 578 -0.10 -17.11 -3.38
N LEU A 579 0.56 -18.25 -3.54
CA LEU A 579 1.23 -18.95 -2.45
C LEU A 579 2.73 -18.66 -2.44
N GLU A 580 3.29 -18.52 -1.25
CA GLU A 580 4.72 -18.63 -0.97
C GLU A 580 5.01 -19.96 -0.32
N LEU A 581 5.97 -20.72 -0.86
CA LEU A 581 6.35 -22.01 -0.30
C LEU A 581 7.34 -21.80 0.86
N LEU A 582 7.10 -22.50 1.97
CA LEU A 582 8.07 -22.59 3.05
C LEU A 582 9.17 -23.59 2.68
N HIS A 583 10.40 -23.30 3.12
CA HIS A 583 11.54 -24.15 2.87
C HIS A 583 11.57 -25.34 3.83
N GLY A 584 11.69 -26.54 3.27
CA GLY A 584 11.83 -27.79 4.01
C GLY A 584 10.74 -28.79 3.67
N GLU A 585 11.04 -30.07 3.85
CA GLU A 585 10.06 -31.15 3.72
C GLU A 585 9.30 -31.29 5.05
N PRO A 586 7.95 -31.20 5.06
CA PRO A 586 7.18 -31.30 6.28
C PRO A 586 7.13 -32.71 6.82
N LEU A 587 7.36 -32.83 8.12
CA LEU A 587 7.24 -34.08 8.86
C LEU A 587 6.28 -33.90 10.04
N ALA A 588 5.31 -34.79 10.15
CA ALA A 588 4.37 -34.81 11.26
C ALA A 588 5.07 -35.28 12.55
N ILE A 589 4.92 -34.48 13.60
CA ILE A 589 5.48 -34.72 14.92
C ILE A 589 4.46 -34.34 15.99
N HIS A 590 4.68 -34.80 17.21
CA HIS A 590 3.92 -34.34 18.38
C HIS A 590 4.87 -33.86 19.46
N PHE A 591 4.42 -32.91 20.26
CA PHE A 591 5.12 -32.51 21.47
C PHE A 591 4.19 -32.51 22.67
N PHE A 592 4.79 -32.51 23.86
CA PHE A 592 4.09 -32.42 25.14
C PHE A 592 4.50 -31.13 25.84
N LEU A 593 3.52 -30.46 26.46
CA LEU A 593 3.81 -29.37 27.40
C LEU A 593 4.14 -29.96 28.78
N GLU A 594 4.89 -29.22 29.58
CA GLU A 594 5.27 -29.67 30.91
C GLU A 594 4.02 -29.96 31.77
N ASN A 595 3.91 -31.19 32.27
CA ASN A 595 2.79 -31.70 33.06
C ASN A 595 1.45 -31.89 32.31
N GLU A 596 1.44 -31.82 30.97
CA GLU A 596 0.26 -32.11 30.16
C GLU A 596 0.43 -33.44 29.40
N PRO A 597 -0.47 -34.43 29.58
CA PRO A 597 -0.36 -35.73 28.92
C PRO A 597 -0.86 -35.73 27.47
N GLU A 598 -1.45 -34.63 27.01
CA GLU A 598 -2.05 -34.52 25.67
C GLU A 598 -0.97 -34.29 24.60
N GLN A 599 -1.03 -35.08 23.53
CA GLN A 599 -0.15 -34.91 22.37
C GLN A 599 -0.60 -33.72 21.54
N ILE A 600 0.27 -32.73 21.37
CA ILE A 600 -0.04 -31.55 20.57
C ILE A 600 0.60 -31.70 19.19
N PRO A 601 -0.18 -31.59 18.09
CA PRO A 601 0.33 -31.75 16.73
C PRO A 601 1.20 -30.56 16.31
N ALA A 602 2.36 -30.85 15.71
CA ALA A 602 3.29 -29.88 15.14
C ALA A 602 3.92 -30.40 13.84
N LEU A 603 4.61 -29.53 13.08
CA LEU A 603 5.33 -29.93 11.88
C LEU A 603 6.80 -29.56 12.00
N LEU A 604 7.67 -30.53 11.74
CA LEU A 604 9.10 -30.30 11.57
C LEU A 604 9.41 -30.08 10.09
N LEU A 605 10.06 -28.97 9.76
CA LEU A 605 10.53 -28.69 8.41
C LEU A 605 11.98 -29.14 8.27
N ARG A 606 12.19 -30.25 7.57
CA ARG A 606 13.52 -30.82 7.31
C ARG A 606 14.22 -30.10 6.16
N ASN A 607 15.38 -29.51 6.44
CA ASN A 607 16.15 -28.73 5.48
C ASN A 607 17.48 -29.41 5.11
N LYS A 608 17.83 -29.41 3.82
CA LYS A 608 19.09 -30.03 3.34
C LYS A 608 20.32 -29.13 3.50
N LYS A 609 20.13 -27.82 3.56
CA LYS A 609 21.21 -26.81 3.56
C LYS A 609 21.11 -25.77 4.68
N GLN A 610 19.96 -25.73 5.36
CA GLN A 610 19.65 -24.81 6.45
C GLN A 610 19.30 -25.65 7.68
N ALA A 611 19.25 -25.02 8.85
CA ALA A 611 18.75 -25.68 10.05
C ALA A 611 17.28 -26.10 9.87
N ASP A 612 16.90 -27.19 10.55
CA ASP A 612 15.51 -27.58 10.65
C ASP A 612 14.74 -26.55 11.47
N THR A 613 13.43 -26.45 11.22
CA THR A 613 12.57 -25.49 11.92
C THR A 613 11.25 -26.12 12.32
N LEU A 614 10.57 -25.56 13.31
CA LEU A 614 9.37 -26.12 13.93
C LEU A 614 8.16 -25.22 13.67
N ILE A 615 7.05 -25.80 13.23
CA ILE A 615 5.75 -25.14 13.18
C ILE A 615 4.85 -25.75 14.24
N ALA A 616 4.33 -24.92 15.14
CA ALA A 616 3.46 -25.33 16.23
C ALA A 616 2.17 -24.50 16.24
N PRO A 617 1.10 -24.96 16.93
CA PRO A 617 -0.09 -24.16 17.12
C PRO A 617 0.24 -22.86 17.84
N LYS A 618 -0.46 -21.79 17.46
CA LYS A 618 -0.15 -20.44 17.92
C LYS A 618 -0.25 -20.28 19.44
N GLY A 619 0.75 -19.61 20.02
CA GLY A 619 0.76 -19.14 21.40
C GLY A 619 0.98 -20.23 22.45
N LEU A 620 1.37 -21.44 22.04
CA LEU A 620 1.60 -22.56 22.96
C LEU A 620 3.04 -22.66 23.45
N LEU A 621 4.02 -22.18 22.68
CA LEU A 621 5.44 -22.32 22.98
C LEU A 621 6.08 -20.96 23.28
N ASN A 622 6.95 -20.94 24.28
CA ASN A 622 7.76 -19.77 24.61
C ASN A 622 9.21 -19.96 24.16
N ILE A 623 9.91 -18.84 23.95
CA ILE A 623 11.36 -18.84 23.72
C ILE A 623 12.06 -19.34 24.99
N ASP A 624 13.17 -20.06 24.82
CA ASP A 624 13.96 -20.73 25.85
C ASP A 624 13.22 -21.88 26.58
N GLU A 625 12.04 -22.26 26.10
CA GLU A 625 11.30 -23.42 26.60
C GLU A 625 11.91 -24.72 26.05
N ALA A 626 12.10 -25.70 26.92
CA ALA A 626 12.54 -27.05 26.54
C ALA A 626 11.32 -27.96 26.42
N ILE A 627 11.13 -28.58 25.25
CA ILE A 627 10.00 -29.46 24.99
C ILE A 627 10.46 -30.85 24.53
N GLU A 628 9.68 -31.85 24.94
CA GLU A 628 9.85 -33.22 24.49
C GLU A 628 9.09 -33.42 23.18
N LEU A 629 9.83 -33.68 22.10
CA LEU A 629 9.31 -33.84 20.75
C LEU A 629 9.45 -35.29 20.32
N THR A 630 8.35 -35.87 19.82
CA THR A 630 8.30 -37.23 19.30
C THR A 630 8.13 -37.22 17.78
N GLU A 631 9.12 -37.79 17.10
CA GLU A 631 9.17 -38.05 15.66
C GLU A 631 9.05 -39.55 15.42
N ASN A 632 7.91 -40.00 14.89
CA ASN A 632 7.57 -41.43 14.82
C ASN A 632 7.66 -42.08 16.21
N ASP A 633 8.60 -43.00 16.43
CA ASP A 633 8.85 -43.68 17.71
C ASP A 633 10.10 -43.16 18.45
N LYS A 634 10.70 -42.05 17.98
CA LYS A 634 11.89 -41.46 18.59
C LYS A 634 11.55 -40.16 19.28
N THR A 635 12.01 -40.06 20.52
CA THR A 635 11.77 -38.87 21.33
C THR A 635 13.09 -38.20 21.65
N TYR A 636 13.12 -36.87 21.51
CA TYR A 636 14.28 -36.04 21.81
C TYR A 636 13.81 -34.70 22.40
N ILE A 637 14.69 -34.06 23.16
CA ILE A 637 14.42 -32.77 23.77
C ILE A 637 14.97 -31.68 22.86
N ILE A 638 14.18 -30.63 22.64
CA ILE A 638 14.62 -29.43 21.94
C ILE A 638 14.39 -28.22 22.82
N SER A 639 15.18 -27.16 22.61
CA SER A 639 14.90 -25.83 23.12
C SER A 639 14.50 -24.90 21.98
N ILE A 640 13.46 -24.10 22.22
CA ILE A 640 12.95 -23.11 21.28
C ILE A 640 13.83 -21.86 21.33
N ASP A 641 14.50 -21.54 20.22
CA ASP A 641 15.53 -20.49 20.20
C ASP A 641 14.95 -19.13 19.82
N THR A 642 14.24 -19.06 18.67
CA THR A 642 13.67 -17.80 18.18
C THR A 642 12.38 -18.04 17.40
N LEU A 643 11.44 -17.09 17.50
CA LEU A 643 10.27 -17.01 16.64
C LEU A 643 10.68 -16.41 15.28
N ILE A 644 10.61 -17.22 14.22
CA ILE A 644 10.95 -16.85 12.84
C ILE A 644 9.81 -16.05 12.21
N ASP A 645 8.60 -16.58 12.29
CA ASP A 645 7.38 -15.99 11.73
C ASP A 645 6.15 -16.43 12.52
N ASN A 646 5.05 -15.72 12.37
CA ASN A 646 3.75 -16.14 12.91
C ASN A 646 2.60 -15.79 11.96
N SER A 647 1.53 -16.54 12.07
CA SER A 647 0.27 -16.24 11.39
C SER A 647 -0.87 -16.12 12.40
N PHE A 648 -2.12 -16.19 11.93
CA PHE A 648 -3.27 -16.26 12.82
C PHE A 648 -3.36 -17.60 13.58
N ASN A 649 -2.88 -18.71 13.00
CA ASN A 649 -3.13 -20.08 13.52
C ASN A 649 -1.87 -20.88 13.89
N TYR A 650 -0.68 -20.42 13.53
CA TYR A 650 0.56 -21.11 13.84
C TYR A 650 1.68 -20.13 14.19
N ASP A 651 2.68 -20.64 14.90
CA ASP A 651 3.98 -20.02 15.13
C ASP A 651 5.09 -20.88 14.49
N HIS A 652 6.10 -20.23 13.93
CA HIS A 652 7.24 -20.88 13.27
C HIS A 652 8.53 -20.51 13.99
N PHE A 653 9.25 -21.52 14.48
CA PHE A 653 10.40 -21.37 15.35
C PHE A 653 11.67 -21.99 14.77
N SER A 654 12.81 -21.42 15.13
CA SER A 654 14.08 -22.14 15.16
C SER A 654 14.25 -22.83 16.51
N PHE A 655 15.00 -23.93 16.53
CA PHE A 655 15.23 -24.71 17.74
C PHE A 655 16.59 -25.41 17.69
N THR A 656 17.07 -25.81 18.85
CA THR A 656 18.28 -26.62 19.01
C THR A 656 17.98 -27.90 19.79
N THR A 657 18.52 -29.04 19.35
CA THR A 657 18.42 -30.31 20.09
C THR A 657 19.38 -30.30 21.28
N ILE A 658 18.90 -30.72 22.46
CA ILE A 658 19.66 -30.74 23.72
C ILE A 658 19.97 -32.17 24.16
#